data_AF-A0A6B9ZA39-F1
#
_entry.id   AF-A0A6B9ZA39-F1
#
_cell.length_a   1.000
_cell.length_b   1.000
_cell.length_c   1.000
_cell.angle_alpha   90.00
_cell.angle_beta   90.00
_cell.angle_gamma   90.00
#
_symmetry.space_group_name_H-M   'P 1'
#
loop_
_entity.id
_entity.type
_entity.pdbx_description
1 polymer ?
#
loop_
_entity_poly.entity_id
_entity_poly.type
_entity_poly.pdbx_seq_one_letter_code
_entity_poly.pdbx_strand_id
1 'polypeptide(L)'
;MSPKVYLNNTHATSGTDLNDIMMMEWEYEMPLLLQPLLISGAFIKNGILYYDAKPGIENLKRFYHFLDATKSVISDKNAFTVYKEKLFSYLDNLEHPYFALNAREVFDTDKLPQDEQAVIWQADIAFNNAVINAAVDKHDISALSYPVLKHVSMAFNSFTELLNYPDYQYGWRYICQVVKREEIYCENGLWGLKGPAGEILIHPQFDEFYAFSAWDVAVVRKGQQYGYVHRSGDIIVPAEWDEAYDFDHAPLAIVQRNELLGLIHISGKVVAEPVYENIRSVRHDNPYIAQRNGRWGMLGEDGQVVIDFRYDRIELLHDNVIMLQQEGGYYLAADGERFDLIIRKAPHQGFAWAFKGNAVYLIDKYGISRANRDLVKQDAESDSSGYYYDEAVRNRLLTYAALPEEEIVTDAYTPVEELYNIGVDAYNRQDYQSAIDHYTLAAERGYGYAMNNLAHIHYMIDGYVDPDKAFYWYEKGAAAGNTNAINGLSLCYQNGIGTAPDIDKAIELLLLAADDGLAVAHNNLGYLLYDTNPELALFHYLRAEELGEPDYSWLGHLYEENGDLATALRYYQKDETATGAFNQGIFYLKGLGIAKDVNAAVRYFKRATEGGYDMGHIELARIYLFEDGFINSELAKAHIAAAERAGIEIPAEFLI
;
A
#
# COMPACT_ATOMS: atom_id res chain seq x y z
N MET A 1 7.38 -13.85 18.43
CA MET A 1 8.02 -12.74 19.17
C MET A 1 8.78 -11.91 18.14
N SER A 2 8.59 -10.60 18.12
CA SER A 2 9.37 -9.70 17.26
C SER A 2 10.86 -9.75 17.64
N PRO A 3 11.79 -9.79 16.68
CA PRO A 3 13.23 -9.65 16.91
C PRO A 3 13.63 -8.40 17.70
N LYS A 4 14.48 -8.56 18.72
CA LYS A 4 14.91 -7.46 19.60
C LYS A 4 16.42 -7.19 19.64
N VAL A 5 16.74 -5.95 19.96
CA VAL A 5 18.07 -5.41 20.27
C VAL A 5 18.11 -5.04 21.76
N TYR A 6 19.15 -5.48 22.44
CA TYR A 6 19.36 -5.25 23.87
C TYR A 6 20.66 -4.48 24.10
N LEU A 7 20.63 -3.47 24.97
CA LEU A 7 21.82 -2.80 25.48
C LEU A 7 21.92 -3.03 26.99
N ASN A 8 23.06 -3.53 27.45
CA ASN A 8 23.33 -3.77 28.87
C ASN A 8 24.58 -3.02 29.34
N ASN A 9 24.61 -2.58 30.59
CA ASN A 9 25.84 -2.17 31.26
C ASN A 9 26.39 -3.38 32.05
N THR A 10 27.62 -3.82 31.74
CA THR A 10 28.17 -5.13 32.14
C THR A 10 29.68 -5.11 32.45
N HIS A 11 30.16 -6.13 33.17
CA HIS A 11 31.57 -6.36 33.54
C HIS A 11 32.42 -7.06 32.46
N ALA A 12 31.86 -7.44 31.31
CA ALA A 12 32.52 -8.14 30.18
C ALA A 12 33.08 -9.55 30.43
N THR A 13 32.87 -10.14 31.62
CA THR A 13 33.25 -11.53 31.90
C THR A 13 32.07 -12.49 31.69
N SER A 14 31.92 -12.95 30.44
CA SER A 14 31.15 -14.14 30.00
C SER A 14 29.65 -14.23 30.33
N GLY A 15 28.81 -13.97 29.32
CA GLY A 15 27.37 -14.29 29.35
C GLY A 15 26.55 -13.35 30.25
N THR A 16 25.24 -13.30 30.02
CA THR A 16 24.29 -12.50 30.82
C THR A 16 24.39 -12.89 32.29
N ASP A 17 25.08 -12.07 33.08
CA ASP A 17 25.17 -12.21 34.53
C ASP A 17 23.88 -11.65 35.16
N LEU A 18 23.45 -12.20 36.29
CA LEU A 18 22.29 -11.71 37.05
C LEU A 18 22.46 -10.26 37.55
N ASN A 19 23.70 -9.74 37.47
CA ASN A 19 24.06 -8.38 37.87
C ASN A 19 24.15 -7.41 36.68
N ASP A 20 23.97 -7.85 35.43
CA ASP A 20 23.99 -6.95 34.28
C ASP A 20 22.78 -6.01 34.34
N ILE A 21 23.01 -4.70 34.15
CA ILE A 21 21.94 -3.71 34.12
C ILE A 21 21.41 -3.64 32.70
N MET A 22 20.23 -4.20 32.45
CA MET A 22 19.50 -4.01 31.20
C MET A 22 19.12 -2.54 31.06
N MET A 23 19.71 -1.87 30.07
CA MET A 23 19.46 -0.46 29.79
C MET A 23 18.36 -0.29 28.76
N MET A 24 18.28 -1.16 27.76
CA MET A 24 17.38 -1.01 26.62
C MET A 24 16.96 -2.37 26.08
N GLU A 25 15.69 -2.47 25.70
CA GLU A 25 15.11 -3.55 24.91
C GLU A 25 14.24 -2.93 23.82
N TRP A 26 14.55 -3.18 22.55
CA TRP A 26 13.87 -2.52 21.43
C TRP A 26 13.75 -3.40 20.18
N GLU A 27 12.77 -3.12 19.32
CA GLU A 27 12.56 -3.89 18.10
C GLU A 27 13.48 -3.42 16.96
N TYR A 28 14.07 -4.37 16.22
CA TYR A 28 14.80 -4.22 14.95
C TYR A 28 16.08 -3.35 14.88
N GLU A 29 16.18 -2.22 15.57
CA GLU A 29 17.33 -1.29 15.46
C GLU A 29 17.69 -0.57 16.78
N MET A 30 18.95 -0.14 16.90
CA MET A 30 19.38 0.71 18.02
C MET A 30 19.04 2.19 17.72
N PRO A 31 18.35 2.90 18.64
CA PRO A 31 18.04 4.31 18.45
C PRO A 31 19.27 5.17 18.21
N LEU A 32 19.26 5.94 17.12
CA LEU A 32 20.36 6.82 16.72
C LEU A 32 20.76 7.80 17.84
N LEU A 33 19.79 8.25 18.64
CA LEU A 33 20.02 9.16 19.78
C LEU A 33 20.87 8.57 20.90
N LEU A 34 21.05 7.25 20.93
CA LEU A 34 21.86 6.53 21.93
C LEU A 34 23.16 5.95 21.35
N GLN A 35 23.33 5.92 20.02
CA GLN A 35 24.57 5.44 19.38
C GLN A 35 25.86 6.15 19.85
N PRO A 36 25.86 7.43 20.27
CA PRO A 36 27.04 8.08 20.85
C PRO A 36 27.61 7.40 22.10
N LEU A 37 26.88 6.49 22.75
CA LEU A 37 27.38 5.62 23.82
C LEU A 37 28.44 4.62 23.31
N LEU A 38 28.50 4.32 22.00
CA LEU A 38 29.25 3.21 21.42
C LEU A 38 30.43 3.67 20.54
N ILE A 39 31.42 4.33 21.16
CA ILE A 39 32.51 5.03 20.44
C ILE A 39 33.91 4.45 20.67
N SER A 40 34.21 3.86 21.83
CA SER A 40 35.58 3.45 22.21
C SER A 40 35.63 2.04 22.79
N GLY A 41 36.82 1.42 22.78
CA GLY A 41 37.04 0.08 23.33
C GLY A 41 36.31 -1.04 22.60
N ALA A 42 35.98 -0.85 21.31
CA ALA A 42 35.09 -1.74 20.59
C ALA A 42 35.70 -3.14 20.37
N PHE A 43 35.03 -4.19 20.84
CA PHE A 43 35.38 -5.59 20.51
C PHE A 43 34.14 -6.47 20.39
N ILE A 44 34.25 -7.59 19.68
CA ILE A 44 33.16 -8.53 19.46
C ILE A 44 33.47 -9.85 20.17
N LYS A 45 32.49 -10.39 20.89
CA LYS A 45 32.58 -11.71 21.53
C LYS A 45 31.23 -12.41 21.45
N ASN A 46 31.20 -13.59 20.81
CA ASN A 46 29.98 -14.38 20.57
C ASN A 46 28.85 -13.57 19.90
N GLY A 47 29.16 -12.80 18.86
CA GLY A 47 28.20 -11.95 18.15
C GLY A 47 27.63 -10.77 18.95
N ILE A 48 28.18 -10.46 20.12
CA ILE A 48 27.81 -9.30 20.95
C ILE A 48 28.91 -8.25 20.85
N LEU A 49 28.51 -6.99 20.66
CA LEU A 49 29.43 -5.85 20.54
C LEU A 49 29.62 -5.22 21.93
N TYR A 50 30.87 -5.05 22.33
CA TYR A 50 31.25 -4.45 23.60
C TYR A 50 31.96 -3.11 23.38
N TYR A 51 31.66 -2.13 24.21
CA TYR A 51 32.26 -0.79 24.19
C TYR A 51 32.57 -0.31 25.61
N ASP A 52 33.57 0.55 25.77
CA ASP A 52 33.88 1.16 27.08
C ASP A 52 32.75 2.11 27.49
N ALA A 53 32.17 1.88 28.68
CA ALA A 53 31.00 2.64 29.12
C ALA A 53 31.31 4.11 29.39
N LYS A 54 32.40 4.38 30.11
CA LYS A 54 32.75 5.74 30.53
C LYS A 54 33.00 6.71 29.36
N PRO A 55 33.85 6.39 28.36
CA PRO A 55 34.01 7.25 27.18
C PRO A 55 32.70 7.43 26.40
N GLY A 56 31.86 6.39 26.35
CA GLY A 56 30.53 6.45 25.73
C GLY A 56 29.60 7.44 26.40
N ILE A 57 29.51 7.41 27.74
CA ILE A 57 28.67 8.33 28.52
C ILE A 57 29.15 9.78 28.33
N GLU A 58 30.45 10.01 28.40
CA GLU A 58 31.05 11.33 28.18
C GLU A 58 30.74 11.86 26.77
N ASN A 59 30.83 11.00 25.75
CA ASN A 59 30.53 11.36 24.37
C ASN A 59 29.04 11.64 24.12
N LEU A 60 28.14 10.84 24.70
CA LEU A 60 26.70 11.11 24.63
C LEU A 60 26.35 12.44 25.30
N LYS A 61 26.89 12.72 26.49
CA LYS A 61 26.69 14.00 27.17
C LYS A 61 27.15 15.16 26.30
N ARG A 62 28.31 15.04 25.67
CA ARG A 62 28.85 16.02 24.72
C ARG A 62 27.90 16.25 23.54
N PHE A 63 27.36 15.19 22.95
CA PHE A 63 26.37 15.28 21.89
C PHE A 63 25.09 16.00 22.32
N TYR A 64 24.53 15.68 23.49
CA TYR A 64 23.32 16.35 24.00
C TYR A 64 23.57 17.81 24.38
N HIS A 65 24.77 18.17 24.84
CA HIS A 65 25.15 19.57 25.02
C HIS A 65 25.22 20.33 23.70
N PHE A 66 25.69 19.70 22.63
CA PHE A 66 25.65 20.27 21.28
C PHE A 66 24.21 20.47 20.77
N LEU A 67 23.31 19.50 20.99
CA LEU A 67 21.89 19.65 20.67
C LEU A 67 21.25 20.82 21.46
N ASP A 68 21.56 20.93 22.75
CA ASP A 68 21.10 22.03 23.61
C ASP A 68 21.67 23.40 23.19
N ALA A 69 22.89 23.44 22.63
CA ALA A 69 23.45 24.66 22.07
C ALA A 69 22.73 25.07 20.77
N THR A 70 22.25 24.09 20.01
CA THR A 70 21.57 24.29 18.71
C THR A 70 20.05 24.36 18.87
N LYS A 71 19.56 25.16 19.84
CA LYS A 71 18.15 25.21 20.28
C LYS A 71 17.10 25.43 19.18
N SER A 72 17.50 25.88 17.99
CA SER A 72 16.60 26.11 16.85
C SER A 72 15.97 24.81 16.31
N VAL A 73 16.58 23.65 16.55
CA VAL A 73 16.07 22.35 16.05
C VAL A 73 15.21 21.60 17.07
N ILE A 74 15.03 22.11 18.30
CA ILE A 74 14.25 21.46 19.36
C ILE A 74 12.89 22.15 19.48
N SER A 75 11.83 21.40 19.22
CA SER A 75 10.43 21.86 19.29
C SER A 75 9.98 22.13 20.74
N ASP A 76 10.20 21.18 21.65
CA ASP A 76 9.88 21.33 23.08
C ASP A 76 11.15 21.37 23.94
N LYS A 77 11.61 22.58 24.23
CA LYS A 77 12.82 22.84 25.02
C LYS A 77 12.67 22.42 26.48
N ASN A 78 11.45 22.45 27.02
CA ASN A 78 11.20 22.07 28.41
C ASN A 78 11.26 20.55 28.54
N ALA A 79 10.56 19.83 27.66
CA ALA A 79 10.62 18.37 27.59
C ALA A 79 12.06 17.89 27.35
N PHE A 80 12.77 18.49 26.40
CA PHE A 80 14.19 18.18 26.15
C PHE A 80 15.04 18.31 27.41
N THR A 81 14.88 19.42 28.16
CA THR A 81 15.62 19.62 29.41
C THR A 81 15.34 18.51 30.42
N VAL A 82 14.06 18.21 30.66
CA VAL A 82 13.62 17.18 31.62
C VAL A 82 14.17 15.80 31.26
N TYR A 83 14.04 15.38 30.00
CA TYR A 83 14.44 14.04 29.58
C TYR A 83 15.96 13.88 29.47
N LYS A 84 16.67 14.92 29.04
CA LYS A 84 18.14 14.97 29.08
C LYS A 84 18.65 14.80 30.51
N GLU A 85 18.07 15.50 31.49
CA GLU A 85 18.47 15.38 32.90
C GLU A 85 18.20 13.98 33.47
N LYS A 86 17.06 13.38 33.15
CA LYS A 86 16.76 11.98 33.50
C LYS A 86 17.77 11.01 32.90
N LEU A 87 18.06 11.14 31.61
CA LEU A 87 19.03 10.31 30.91
C LEU A 87 20.43 10.45 31.51
N PHE A 88 20.88 11.67 31.78
CA PHE A 88 22.18 11.93 32.40
C PHE A 88 22.26 11.33 33.80
N SER A 89 21.23 11.56 34.63
CA SER A 89 21.18 11.01 35.98
C SER A 89 21.18 9.48 35.97
N TYR A 90 20.49 8.83 35.03
CA TYR A 90 20.52 7.38 34.89
C TYR A 90 21.93 6.89 34.54
N LEU A 91 22.57 7.49 33.52
CA LEU A 91 23.90 7.10 33.07
C LEU A 91 24.98 7.32 34.13
N ASP A 92 24.85 8.36 34.97
CA ASP A 92 25.78 8.62 36.08
C ASP A 92 25.71 7.58 37.20
N ASN A 93 24.64 6.80 37.26
CA ASN A 93 24.45 5.72 38.25
C ASN A 93 24.84 4.33 37.70
N LEU A 94 25.37 4.24 36.48
CA LEU A 94 25.84 2.98 35.92
C LEU A 94 27.21 2.61 36.50
N GLU A 95 27.33 1.39 37.02
CA GLU A 95 28.49 0.95 37.80
C GLU A 95 29.47 0.08 36.99
N HIS A 96 29.04 -0.46 35.85
CA HIS A 96 29.83 -1.43 35.12
C HIS A 96 30.69 -0.80 34.00
N PRO A 97 31.87 -1.37 33.71
CA PRO A 97 32.85 -0.75 32.81
C PRO A 97 32.50 -0.82 31.32
N TYR A 98 31.58 -1.69 30.89
CA TYR A 98 31.27 -1.88 29.47
C TYR A 98 29.79 -1.71 29.14
N PHE A 99 29.51 -1.33 27.90
CA PHE A 99 28.23 -1.51 27.25
C PHE A 99 28.28 -2.75 26.36
N ALA A 100 27.28 -3.62 26.47
CA ALA A 100 27.10 -4.79 25.62
C ALA A 100 25.83 -4.64 24.78
N LEU A 101 26.00 -4.48 23.47
CA LEU A 101 24.93 -4.43 22.49
C LEU A 101 24.74 -5.83 21.89
N ASN A 102 23.61 -6.46 22.22
CA ASN A 102 23.21 -7.75 21.68
C ASN A 102 22.06 -7.56 20.71
N ALA A 103 22.28 -7.95 19.47
CA ALA A 103 21.29 -7.77 18.42
C ALA A 103 21.17 -9.03 17.54
N ARG A 104 21.44 -10.18 18.14
CA ARG A 104 21.46 -11.46 17.44
C ARG A 104 20.08 -11.89 16.93
N GLU A 105 19.01 -11.45 17.58
CA GLU A 105 17.64 -11.76 17.15
C GLU A 105 17.28 -11.06 15.84
N VAL A 106 17.87 -9.88 15.57
CA VAL A 106 17.58 -9.09 14.36
C VAL A 106 18.50 -9.43 13.19
N PHE A 107 19.54 -10.23 13.43
CA PHE A 107 20.45 -10.69 12.38
C PHE A 107 19.77 -11.73 11.48
N ASP A 108 19.88 -11.50 10.17
CA ASP A 108 19.34 -12.37 9.14
C ASP A 108 20.30 -13.55 8.93
N THR A 109 20.05 -14.65 9.65
CA THR A 109 20.92 -15.84 9.63
C THR A 109 20.92 -16.56 8.29
N ASP A 110 19.98 -16.25 7.39
CA ASP A 110 19.92 -16.84 6.05
C ASP A 110 20.89 -16.13 5.09
N LYS A 111 21.26 -14.87 5.38
CA LYS A 111 22.17 -14.06 4.55
C LYS A 111 23.64 -14.18 4.95
N LEU A 112 23.94 -14.05 6.25
CA LEU A 112 25.31 -14.00 6.76
C LEU A 112 25.42 -14.60 8.17
N PRO A 113 26.59 -15.15 8.57
CA PRO A 113 26.83 -15.53 9.95
C PRO A 113 26.68 -14.35 10.93
N GLN A 114 26.14 -14.61 12.13
CA GLN A 114 25.88 -13.55 13.13
C GLN A 114 27.15 -12.77 13.53
N ASP A 115 28.31 -13.43 13.57
CA ASP A 115 29.57 -12.76 13.86
C ASP A 115 30.00 -11.80 12.74
N GLU A 116 29.71 -12.12 11.48
CA GLU A 116 30.00 -11.24 10.34
C GLU A 116 29.04 -10.03 10.31
N GLN A 117 27.76 -10.27 10.63
CA GLN A 117 26.78 -9.18 10.76
C GLN A 117 27.11 -8.25 11.94
N ALA A 118 27.61 -8.79 13.05
CA ALA A 118 28.11 -7.99 14.17
C ALA A 118 29.29 -7.08 13.77
N VAL A 119 30.19 -7.54 12.91
CA VAL A 119 31.29 -6.74 12.36
C VAL A 119 30.77 -5.60 11.48
N ILE A 120 29.81 -5.89 10.58
CA ILE A 120 29.19 -4.87 9.73
C ILE A 120 28.52 -3.80 10.59
N TRP A 121 27.72 -4.21 11.57
CA TRP A 121 27.01 -3.26 12.41
C TRP A 121 27.96 -2.44 13.29
N GLN A 122 29.03 -3.04 13.79
CA GLN A 122 30.08 -2.30 14.49
C GLN A 122 30.68 -1.20 13.60
N ALA A 123 30.91 -1.50 12.31
CA ALA A 123 31.42 -0.53 11.35
C ALA A 123 30.43 0.60 11.06
N ASP A 124 29.13 0.30 10.93
CA ASP A 124 28.08 1.30 10.71
C ASP A 124 27.90 2.23 11.93
N ILE A 125 27.93 1.67 13.15
CA ILE A 125 27.90 2.45 14.39
C ILE A 125 29.13 3.37 14.46
N ALA A 126 30.32 2.85 14.13
CA ALA A 126 31.54 3.64 14.10
C ALA A 126 31.48 4.77 13.06
N PHE A 127 30.91 4.50 11.88
CA PHE A 127 30.70 5.50 10.83
C PHE A 127 29.73 6.60 11.29
N ASN A 128 28.57 6.23 11.85
CA ASN A 128 27.60 7.20 12.36
C ASN A 128 28.19 8.06 13.47
N ASN A 129 28.93 7.46 14.40
CA ASN A 129 29.60 8.20 15.47
C ASN A 129 30.68 9.15 14.92
N ALA A 130 31.39 8.79 13.84
CA ALA A 130 32.31 9.73 13.19
C ALA A 130 31.57 10.94 12.59
N VAL A 131 30.42 10.73 11.95
CA VAL A 131 29.57 11.81 11.42
C VAL A 131 29.04 12.69 12.56
N ILE A 132 28.51 12.08 13.63
CA ILE A 132 27.98 12.79 14.80
C ILE A 132 29.07 13.63 15.45
N ASN A 133 30.26 13.05 15.68
CA ASN A 133 31.36 13.78 16.30
C ASN A 133 31.86 14.91 15.42
N ALA A 134 31.92 14.73 14.10
CA ALA A 134 32.28 15.79 13.18
C ALA A 134 31.25 16.94 13.21
N ALA A 135 29.96 16.64 13.33
CA ALA A 135 28.89 17.63 13.49
C ALA A 135 29.04 18.40 14.81
N VAL A 136 29.28 17.69 15.91
CA VAL A 136 29.54 18.26 17.24
C VAL A 136 30.77 19.17 17.22
N ASP A 137 31.89 18.71 16.64
CA ASP A 137 33.16 19.44 16.57
C ASP A 137 33.01 20.73 15.76
N LYS A 138 32.30 20.67 14.62
CA LYS A 138 32.06 21.81 13.73
C LYS A 138 30.90 22.70 14.17
N HIS A 139 30.16 22.31 15.20
CA HIS A 139 28.92 22.96 15.64
C HIS A 139 27.90 23.09 14.50
N ASP A 140 27.82 22.06 13.64
CA ASP A 140 27.00 22.05 12.42
C ASP A 140 25.99 20.91 12.45
N ILE A 141 24.74 21.24 12.80
CA ILE A 141 23.64 20.27 12.87
C ILE A 141 23.20 19.77 11.49
N SER A 142 23.46 20.54 10.43
CA SER A 142 23.08 20.15 9.05
C SER A 142 23.89 18.94 8.55
N ALA A 143 25.04 18.67 9.16
CA ALA A 143 25.85 17.48 8.90
C ALA A 143 25.16 16.19 9.36
N LEU A 144 24.16 16.25 10.26
CA LEU A 144 23.33 15.09 10.67
C LEU A 144 22.22 14.80 9.66
N SER A 145 22.57 14.73 8.38
CA SER A 145 21.63 14.45 7.30
C SER A 145 21.40 12.93 7.17
N TYR A 146 20.13 12.52 7.09
CA TYR A 146 19.73 11.11 7.01
C TYR A 146 20.39 10.31 5.88
N PRO A 147 20.46 10.84 4.63
CA PRO A 147 21.17 10.16 3.54
C PRO A 147 22.65 9.87 3.81
N VAL A 148 23.28 10.58 4.74
CA VAL A 148 24.68 10.37 5.11
C VAL A 148 24.80 9.22 6.12
N LEU A 149 23.85 9.11 7.06
CA LEU A 149 23.87 8.13 8.15
C LEU A 149 23.51 6.71 7.67
N LYS A 150 24.01 5.70 8.39
CA LYS A 150 23.78 4.28 8.13
C LYS A 150 22.76 3.71 9.11
N HIS A 151 21.94 2.77 8.65
CA HIS A 151 20.94 2.07 9.49
C HIS A 151 20.13 3.03 10.38
N VAL A 152 19.53 4.04 9.74
CA VAL A 152 18.56 4.93 10.39
C VAL A 152 17.15 4.47 10.10
N SER A 153 16.25 4.76 11.03
CA SER A 153 14.84 4.41 10.91
C SER A 153 14.21 4.97 9.63
N MET A 154 13.54 4.11 8.87
CA MET A 154 12.77 4.53 7.68
C MET A 154 11.48 5.31 8.04
N ALA A 155 11.12 5.36 9.33
CA ALA A 155 9.92 6.05 9.79
C ALA A 155 10.03 7.58 9.79
N PHE A 156 11.23 8.13 9.59
CA PHE A 156 11.46 9.57 9.59
C PHE A 156 12.21 10.02 8.32
N ASN A 157 11.95 11.25 7.90
CA ASN A 157 12.55 11.85 6.71
C ASN A 157 13.77 12.72 7.03
N SER A 158 14.01 13.03 8.32
CA SER A 158 15.14 13.86 8.75
C SER A 158 15.54 13.62 10.21
N PHE A 159 16.76 14.03 10.58
CA PHE A 159 17.23 13.97 11.97
C PHE A 159 16.42 14.86 12.90
N THR A 160 15.98 16.03 12.42
CA THR A 160 15.13 16.93 13.20
C THR A 160 13.78 16.31 13.51
N GLU A 161 13.21 15.53 12.58
CA GLU A 161 11.95 14.82 12.80
C GLU A 161 12.10 13.73 13.88
N LEU A 162 13.11 12.87 13.77
CA LEU A 162 13.40 11.86 14.80
C LEU A 162 13.72 12.48 16.15
N LEU A 163 14.50 13.56 16.18
CA LEU A 163 14.86 14.25 17.41
C LEU A 163 13.61 14.75 18.16
N ASN A 164 12.58 15.17 17.43
CA ASN A 164 11.37 15.77 17.99
C ASN A 164 10.18 14.81 18.06
N TYR A 165 10.38 13.52 17.76
CA TYR A 165 9.31 12.54 17.86
C TYR A 165 8.89 12.36 19.33
N PRO A 166 7.64 12.68 19.72
CA PRO A 166 7.25 12.79 21.13
C PRO A 166 7.47 11.51 21.95
N ASP A 167 7.22 10.35 21.35
CA ASP A 167 7.34 9.08 22.06
C ASP A 167 8.79 8.72 22.36
N TYR A 168 9.76 9.26 21.62
CA TYR A 168 11.18 8.94 21.84
C TYR A 168 11.74 9.67 23.06
N GLN A 169 11.06 10.71 23.54
CA GLN A 169 11.44 11.47 24.74
C GLN A 169 12.94 11.82 24.73
N TYR A 170 13.46 12.22 23.57
CA TYR A 170 14.88 12.52 23.37
C TYR A 170 15.82 11.41 23.88
N GLY A 171 15.50 10.16 23.56
CA GLY A 171 16.28 8.98 23.95
C GLY A 171 15.91 8.38 25.31
N TRP A 172 15.19 9.11 26.18
CA TRP A 172 14.83 8.60 27.51
C TRP A 172 13.84 7.45 27.48
N ARG A 173 12.93 7.42 26.49
CA ARG A 173 11.88 6.39 26.39
C ARG A 173 12.43 4.97 26.34
N TYR A 174 13.61 4.82 25.76
CA TYR A 174 14.28 3.53 25.53
C TYR A 174 14.96 2.97 26.77
N ILE A 175 15.12 3.78 27.81
CA ILE A 175 15.77 3.35 29.05
C ILE A 175 14.81 2.51 29.89
N CYS A 176 15.18 1.25 30.17
CA CYS A 176 14.43 0.34 31.04
C CYS A 176 14.35 0.90 32.48
N GLN A 177 13.14 1.14 32.98
CA GLN A 177 12.89 1.68 34.32
C GLN A 177 12.60 0.53 35.30
N VAL A 178 13.45 0.34 36.32
CA VAL A 178 13.17 -0.61 37.41
C VAL A 178 12.16 0.01 38.38
N VAL A 179 10.90 -0.40 38.29
CA VAL A 179 9.81 0.03 39.19
C VAL A 179 9.68 -0.98 40.34
N LYS A 180 9.83 -0.55 41.60
CA LYS A 180 9.41 -1.36 42.76
C LYS A 180 7.88 -1.55 42.69
N ARG A 181 7.41 -2.80 42.75
CA ARG A 181 5.98 -3.15 42.63
C ARG A 181 5.35 -3.44 44.00
N GLU A 182 4.02 -3.42 44.03
CA GLU A 182 3.17 -3.81 45.16
C GLU A 182 3.36 -5.28 45.52
N GLU A 183 3.13 -5.62 46.80
CA GLU A 183 3.29 -6.97 47.33
C GLU A 183 1.93 -7.52 47.80
N ILE A 184 1.43 -8.56 47.13
CA ILE A 184 0.35 -9.40 47.65
C ILE A 184 0.95 -10.25 48.77
N TYR A 185 0.41 -10.12 49.99
CA TYR A 185 1.00 -10.74 51.17
C TYR A 185 -0.04 -11.50 52.00
N CYS A 186 0.43 -12.52 52.73
CA CYS A 186 -0.40 -13.36 53.58
C CYS A 186 -0.02 -13.18 55.05
N GLU A 187 -1.02 -12.99 55.92
CA GLU A 187 -0.86 -12.93 57.38
C GLU A 187 -2.01 -13.72 58.03
N ASN A 188 -1.67 -14.64 58.94
CA ASN A 188 -2.64 -15.51 59.62
C ASN A 188 -3.57 -16.30 58.67
N GLY A 189 -3.11 -16.60 57.45
CA GLY A 189 -3.87 -17.36 56.45
C GLY A 189 -4.86 -16.54 55.62
N LEU A 190 -4.88 -15.21 55.79
CA LEU A 190 -5.64 -14.29 54.94
C LEU A 190 -4.68 -13.44 54.10
N TRP A 191 -5.15 -13.01 52.94
CA TRP A 191 -4.37 -12.23 51.97
C TRP A 191 -4.78 -10.75 51.98
N GLY A 192 -3.78 -9.89 51.81
CA GLY A 192 -3.88 -8.43 51.69
C GLY A 192 -2.88 -7.87 50.68
N LEU A 193 -2.76 -6.55 50.61
CA LEU A 193 -1.93 -5.83 49.65
C LEU A 193 -1.10 -4.74 50.32
N LYS A 194 0.19 -4.67 49.99
CA LYS A 194 1.08 -3.56 50.36
C LYS A 194 1.51 -2.77 49.13
N GLY A 195 1.65 -1.46 49.29
CA GLY A 195 2.14 -0.57 48.26
C GLY A 195 3.67 -0.61 48.11
N PRO A 196 4.22 0.11 47.12
CA PRO A 196 5.66 0.05 46.80
C PRO A 196 6.59 0.55 47.91
N ALA A 197 6.09 1.34 48.87
CA ALA A 197 6.86 1.79 50.04
C ALA A 197 6.63 0.89 51.28
N GLY A 198 5.91 -0.23 51.13
CA GLY A 198 5.59 -1.19 52.19
C GLY A 198 4.41 -0.79 53.08
N GLU A 199 3.71 0.30 52.74
CA GLU A 199 2.45 0.71 53.36
C GLU A 199 1.35 -0.32 53.09
N ILE A 200 0.48 -0.57 54.06
CA ILE A 200 -0.64 -1.50 53.88
C ILE A 200 -1.75 -0.78 53.11
N LEU A 201 -2.04 -1.23 51.89
CA LEU A 201 -3.14 -0.75 51.06
C LEU A 201 -4.43 -1.50 51.37
N ILE A 202 -4.35 -2.82 51.53
CA ILE A 202 -5.46 -3.67 51.97
C ILE A 202 -4.98 -4.56 53.11
N HIS A 203 -5.62 -4.43 54.27
CA HIS A 203 -5.38 -5.36 55.37
C HIS A 203 -5.81 -6.79 54.99
N PRO A 204 -5.15 -7.84 55.53
CA PRO A 204 -5.44 -9.22 55.18
C PRO A 204 -6.87 -9.59 55.53
N GLN A 205 -7.67 -9.91 54.52
CA GLN A 205 -9.11 -10.16 54.68
C GLN A 205 -9.72 -11.12 53.65
N PHE A 206 -8.93 -11.57 52.67
CA PHE A 206 -9.36 -12.46 51.61
C PHE A 206 -8.80 -13.86 51.82
N ASP A 207 -9.58 -14.90 51.51
CA ASP A 207 -9.14 -16.29 51.57
C ASP A 207 -8.16 -16.60 50.41
N GLU A 208 -8.36 -15.96 49.25
CA GLU A 208 -7.48 -16.01 48.09
C GLU A 208 -7.36 -14.64 47.44
N PHE A 209 -6.19 -14.36 46.86
CA PHE A 209 -5.88 -13.12 46.15
C PHE A 209 -5.06 -13.50 44.91
N TYR A 210 -5.66 -13.38 43.73
CA TYR A 210 -5.05 -13.78 42.46
C TYR A 210 -4.08 -12.71 41.94
N ALA A 211 -3.30 -13.04 40.91
CA ALA A 211 -2.38 -12.07 40.33
C ALA A 211 -3.14 -10.90 39.68
N PHE A 212 -2.53 -9.72 39.67
CA PHE A 212 -3.07 -8.60 38.91
C PHE A 212 -3.05 -8.91 37.41
N SER A 213 -4.18 -8.68 36.76
CA SER A 213 -4.30 -8.68 35.30
C SER A 213 -3.53 -7.52 34.65
N ALA A 214 -3.52 -7.47 33.31
CA ALA A 214 -2.95 -6.36 32.54
C ALA A 214 -3.59 -4.99 32.85
N TRP A 215 -4.76 -5.00 33.48
CA TRP A 215 -5.52 -3.79 33.84
C TRP A 215 -5.42 -3.43 35.33
N ASP A 216 -4.43 -3.96 36.04
CA ASP A 216 -4.18 -3.65 37.45
C ASP A 216 -5.32 -4.05 38.40
N VAL A 217 -6.13 -5.03 37.99
CA VAL A 217 -7.20 -5.60 38.80
C VAL A 217 -6.96 -7.07 39.04
N ALA A 218 -7.16 -7.51 40.29
CA ALA A 218 -7.05 -8.90 40.71
C ALA A 218 -8.41 -9.42 41.18
N VAL A 219 -8.69 -10.69 40.88
CA VAL A 219 -9.76 -11.44 41.52
C VAL A 219 -9.37 -11.72 42.97
N VAL A 220 -10.34 -11.62 43.87
CA VAL A 220 -10.21 -11.99 45.28
C VAL A 220 -11.36 -12.87 45.72
N ARG A 221 -11.10 -13.81 46.63
CA ARG A 221 -12.15 -14.66 47.21
C ARG A 221 -12.33 -14.36 48.70
N LYS A 222 -13.59 -14.28 49.14
CA LYS A 222 -13.96 -14.20 50.55
C LYS A 222 -15.18 -15.09 50.81
N GLY A 223 -15.03 -16.08 51.66
CA GLY A 223 -15.99 -17.18 51.80
C GLY A 223 -16.08 -17.98 50.51
N GLN A 224 -17.29 -18.17 50.00
CA GLN A 224 -17.58 -18.86 48.73
C GLN A 224 -17.86 -17.87 47.59
N GLN A 225 -17.48 -16.60 47.75
CA GLN A 225 -17.80 -15.55 46.79
C GLN A 225 -16.54 -14.83 46.32
N TYR A 226 -16.61 -14.33 45.09
CA TYR A 226 -15.53 -13.65 44.40
C TYR A 226 -15.84 -12.18 44.17
N GLY A 227 -14.80 -11.36 44.16
CA GLY A 227 -14.84 -9.92 43.92
C GLY A 227 -13.57 -9.44 43.23
N TYR A 228 -13.42 -8.12 43.12
CA TYR A 228 -12.32 -7.49 42.39
C TYR A 228 -11.68 -6.36 43.20
N VAL A 229 -10.36 -6.32 43.19
CA VAL A 229 -9.56 -5.27 43.83
C VAL A 229 -8.59 -4.67 42.83
N HIS A 230 -8.44 -3.35 42.87
CA HIS A 230 -7.46 -2.62 42.08
C HIS A 230 -6.11 -2.58 42.81
N ARG A 231 -5.02 -2.44 42.05
CA ARG A 231 -3.64 -2.35 42.55
C ARG A 231 -3.42 -1.19 43.52
N SER A 232 -4.23 -0.12 43.43
CA SER A 232 -4.22 0.99 44.41
C SER A 232 -4.68 0.59 45.80
N GLY A 233 -5.33 -0.56 45.97
CA GLY A 233 -5.99 -0.99 47.20
C GLY A 233 -7.50 -0.78 47.21
N ASP A 234 -8.09 -0.22 46.15
CA ASP A 234 -9.53 -0.02 46.05
C ASP A 234 -10.24 -1.37 45.83
N ILE A 235 -11.26 -1.65 46.64
CA ILE A 235 -12.18 -2.77 46.39
C ILE A 235 -13.20 -2.29 45.35
N ILE A 236 -13.03 -2.70 44.10
CA ILE A 236 -13.89 -2.31 42.97
C ILE A 236 -15.25 -2.98 43.11
N VAL A 237 -15.23 -4.29 43.38
CA VAL A 237 -16.42 -5.11 43.57
C VAL A 237 -16.22 -5.96 44.81
N PRO A 238 -17.06 -5.83 45.85
CA PRO A 238 -17.03 -6.73 46.98
C PRO A 238 -17.16 -8.19 46.56
N ALA A 239 -16.76 -9.13 47.43
CA ALA A 239 -16.97 -10.55 47.18
C ALA A 239 -18.48 -10.87 47.20
N GLU A 240 -19.11 -10.92 46.02
CA GLU A 240 -20.56 -11.09 45.85
C GLU A 240 -20.96 -11.95 44.64
N TRP A 241 -19.99 -12.43 43.86
CA TRP A 241 -20.21 -13.31 42.70
C TRP A 241 -19.95 -14.76 43.07
N ASP A 242 -20.67 -15.69 42.45
CA ASP A 242 -20.46 -17.13 42.67
C ASP A 242 -19.13 -17.58 42.05
N GLU A 243 -18.79 -17.02 40.88
CA GLU A 243 -17.49 -17.14 40.20
C GLU A 243 -17.15 -15.81 39.52
N ALA A 244 -15.86 -15.48 39.42
CA ALA A 244 -15.37 -14.28 38.75
C ALA A 244 -14.06 -14.58 38.00
N TYR A 245 -14.01 -14.22 36.72
CA TYR A 245 -12.85 -14.46 35.86
C TYR A 245 -11.94 -13.22 35.82
N ASP A 246 -10.66 -13.41 35.46
CA ASP A 246 -9.70 -12.32 35.33
C ASP A 246 -9.99 -11.40 34.13
N PHE A 247 -9.51 -10.16 34.20
CA PHE A 247 -9.55 -9.20 33.09
C PHE A 247 -8.36 -9.45 32.15
N ASP A 248 -8.34 -10.56 31.43
CA ASP A 248 -7.16 -10.99 30.68
C ASP A 248 -6.73 -10.01 29.57
N HIS A 249 -7.71 -9.51 28.80
CA HIS A 249 -7.42 -8.85 27.53
C HIS A 249 -8.29 -7.63 27.19
N ALA A 250 -9.41 -7.47 27.89
CA ALA A 250 -10.38 -6.41 27.68
C ALA A 250 -10.78 -5.79 29.03
N PRO A 251 -11.37 -4.59 29.06
CA PRO A 251 -11.92 -4.01 30.29
C PRO A 251 -13.19 -4.72 30.79
N LEU A 252 -13.48 -5.93 30.28
CA LEU A 252 -14.61 -6.77 30.66
C LEU A 252 -14.13 -8.12 31.19
N ALA A 253 -14.84 -8.64 32.19
CA ALA A 253 -14.65 -9.99 32.73
C ALA A 253 -15.96 -10.76 32.78
N ILE A 254 -15.86 -12.08 32.72
CA ILE A 254 -17.01 -12.99 32.89
C ILE A 254 -17.26 -13.16 34.38
N VAL A 255 -18.52 -13.03 34.79
CA VAL A 255 -18.98 -13.28 36.17
C VAL A 255 -20.14 -14.25 36.17
N GLN A 256 -20.31 -15.01 37.26
CA GLN A 256 -21.37 -16.00 37.38
C GLN A 256 -22.29 -15.71 38.57
N ARG A 257 -23.59 -15.90 38.35
CA ARG A 257 -24.60 -15.90 39.41
C ARG A 257 -25.71 -16.91 39.09
N ASN A 258 -26.02 -17.79 40.03
CA ASN A 258 -27.02 -18.86 39.86
C ASN A 258 -26.78 -19.71 38.60
N GLU A 259 -25.55 -20.15 38.37
CA GLU A 259 -25.14 -20.97 37.20
C GLU A 259 -25.23 -20.26 35.84
N LEU A 260 -25.62 -18.99 35.80
CA LEU A 260 -25.67 -18.18 34.59
C LEU A 260 -24.52 -17.19 34.55
N LEU A 261 -24.01 -16.96 33.36
CA LEU A 261 -22.86 -16.09 33.09
C LEU A 261 -23.34 -14.71 32.64
N GLY A 262 -22.59 -13.68 33.04
CA GLY A 262 -22.76 -12.28 32.65
C GLY A 262 -21.41 -11.63 32.40
N LEU A 263 -21.43 -10.33 32.08
CA LEU A 263 -20.23 -9.53 31.84
C LEU A 263 -20.22 -8.32 32.78
N ILE A 264 -19.07 -8.09 33.39
CA ILE A 264 -18.80 -6.93 34.24
C ILE A 264 -17.66 -6.12 33.66
N HIS A 265 -17.80 -4.80 33.69
CA HIS A 265 -16.75 -3.87 33.33
C HIS A 265 -15.79 -3.66 34.50
N ILE A 266 -14.53 -3.32 34.20
CA ILE A 266 -13.48 -3.08 35.19
C ILE A 266 -13.82 -2.00 36.22
N SER A 267 -14.77 -1.12 35.91
CA SER A 267 -15.33 -0.16 36.87
C SER A 267 -16.29 -0.80 37.90
N GLY A 268 -16.52 -2.11 37.86
CA GLY A 268 -17.53 -2.83 38.64
C GLY A 268 -18.95 -2.74 38.09
N LYS A 269 -19.17 -2.13 36.93
CA LYS A 269 -20.50 -2.01 36.32
C LYS A 269 -20.87 -3.31 35.61
N VAL A 270 -22.00 -3.92 35.95
CA VAL A 270 -22.56 -5.03 35.16
C VAL A 270 -23.00 -4.47 33.81
N VAL A 271 -22.41 -4.96 32.72
CA VAL A 271 -22.73 -4.55 31.34
C VAL A 271 -23.60 -5.57 30.63
N ALA A 272 -23.53 -6.84 31.03
CA ALA A 272 -24.48 -7.87 30.62
C ALA A 272 -24.90 -8.69 31.84
N GLU A 273 -26.21 -8.71 32.12
CA GLU A 273 -26.76 -9.45 33.26
C GLU A 273 -26.45 -10.97 33.15
N PRO A 274 -26.33 -11.68 34.28
CA PRO A 274 -26.12 -13.13 34.30
C PRO A 274 -27.34 -13.91 33.78
N VAL A 275 -27.49 -13.99 32.46
CA VAL A 275 -28.62 -14.64 31.77
C VAL A 275 -28.18 -15.60 30.68
N TYR A 276 -26.88 -15.85 30.56
CA TYR A 276 -26.30 -16.64 29.47
C TYR A 276 -25.84 -18.00 29.97
N GLU A 277 -26.14 -19.07 29.23
CA GLU A 277 -25.70 -20.42 29.56
C GLU A 277 -24.21 -20.62 29.26
N ASN A 278 -23.68 -19.86 28.30
CA ASN A 278 -22.28 -19.89 27.91
C ASN A 278 -21.83 -18.49 27.49
N ILE A 279 -20.63 -18.07 27.86
CA ILE A 279 -19.97 -16.87 27.36
C ILE A 279 -18.51 -17.22 27.14
N ARG A 280 -17.97 -16.87 25.98
CA ARG A 280 -16.54 -16.96 25.70
C ARG A 280 -16.06 -15.73 24.97
N SER A 281 -14.88 -15.25 25.36
CA SER A 281 -14.19 -14.24 24.56
C SER A 281 -13.75 -14.86 23.24
N VAL A 282 -13.89 -14.09 22.16
CA VAL A 282 -13.44 -14.48 20.84
C VAL A 282 -12.02 -13.99 20.58
N ARG A 283 -11.57 -12.91 21.26
CA ARG A 283 -10.27 -12.24 21.02
C ARG A 283 -9.77 -11.44 22.22
N HIS A 284 -8.64 -10.76 22.02
CA HIS A 284 -8.13 -9.74 22.91
C HIS A 284 -8.94 -8.42 22.86
N ASP A 285 -9.68 -8.17 21.78
CA ASP A 285 -10.24 -6.86 21.38
C ASP A 285 -11.78 -6.88 21.15
N ASN A 286 -12.51 -7.77 21.85
CA ASN A 286 -13.99 -7.88 21.92
C ASN A 286 -14.74 -7.96 20.56
N PRO A 287 -15.34 -9.12 20.28
CA PRO A 287 -16.65 -9.36 20.91
C PRO A 287 -16.75 -10.72 21.64
N TYR A 288 -17.81 -10.90 22.45
CA TYR A 288 -18.09 -12.15 23.17
C TYR A 288 -19.15 -12.98 22.44
N ILE A 289 -18.88 -14.27 22.24
CA ILE A 289 -19.90 -15.21 21.78
C ILE A 289 -20.60 -15.77 23.00
N ALA A 290 -21.92 -15.64 23.02
CA ALA A 290 -22.75 -16.06 24.14
C ALA A 290 -23.89 -16.97 23.68
N GLN A 291 -24.38 -17.80 24.59
CA GLN A 291 -25.55 -18.65 24.39
C GLN A 291 -26.68 -18.21 25.31
N ARG A 292 -27.89 -18.08 24.73
CA ARG A 292 -29.12 -17.79 25.46
C ARG A 292 -30.28 -18.61 24.88
N ASN A 293 -31.01 -19.32 25.73
CA ASN A 293 -32.07 -20.25 25.35
C ASN A 293 -31.61 -21.28 24.29
N GLY A 294 -30.36 -21.75 24.40
CA GLY A 294 -29.78 -22.72 23.47
C GLY A 294 -29.38 -22.18 22.10
N ARG A 295 -29.58 -20.88 21.83
CA ARG A 295 -29.17 -20.21 20.58
C ARG A 295 -27.94 -19.35 20.82
N TRP A 296 -27.07 -19.28 19.83
CA TRP A 296 -25.85 -18.48 19.87
C TRP A 296 -26.09 -17.08 19.30
N GLY A 297 -25.49 -16.09 19.97
CA GLY A 297 -25.44 -14.69 19.58
C GLY A 297 -24.08 -14.09 19.93
N MET A 298 -23.93 -12.80 19.68
CA MET A 298 -22.69 -12.08 19.95
C MET A 298 -22.96 -10.78 20.66
N LEU A 299 -22.15 -10.49 21.68
CA LEU A 299 -22.20 -9.28 22.49
C LEU A 299 -21.00 -8.38 22.17
N GLY A 300 -21.25 -7.07 22.11
CA GLY A 300 -20.24 -6.04 21.95
C GLY A 300 -19.53 -5.71 23.27
N GLU A 301 -18.62 -4.73 23.21
CA GLU A 301 -17.81 -4.27 24.35
C GLU A 301 -18.63 -3.62 25.47
N ASP A 302 -19.83 -3.15 25.15
CA ASP A 302 -20.76 -2.53 26.09
C ASP A 302 -21.80 -3.53 26.62
N GLY A 303 -21.66 -4.82 26.28
CA GLY A 303 -22.60 -5.87 26.62
C GLY A 303 -23.87 -5.91 25.76
N GLN A 304 -24.00 -5.02 24.76
CA GLN A 304 -25.16 -5.02 23.86
C GLN A 304 -25.08 -6.15 22.84
N VAL A 305 -26.25 -6.58 22.38
CA VAL A 305 -26.36 -7.61 21.33
C VAL A 305 -25.95 -7.02 19.99
N VAL A 306 -24.85 -7.53 19.43
CA VAL A 306 -24.36 -7.20 18.08
C VAL A 306 -24.88 -8.21 17.06
N ILE A 307 -25.00 -9.47 17.47
CA ILE A 307 -25.59 -10.54 16.66
C ILE A 307 -26.68 -11.22 17.48
N ASP A 308 -27.89 -11.22 16.94
CA ASP A 308 -29.06 -11.81 17.58
C ASP A 308 -28.87 -13.28 17.93
N PHE A 309 -29.45 -13.68 19.07
CA PHE A 309 -29.45 -15.06 19.58
C PHE A 309 -30.42 -15.95 18.79
N ARG A 310 -30.09 -16.25 17.53
CA ARG A 310 -30.89 -17.09 16.63
C ARG A 310 -30.10 -18.20 15.94
N TYR A 311 -28.79 -18.18 16.05
CA TYR A 311 -27.90 -19.09 15.32
C TYR A 311 -27.75 -20.42 16.06
N ASP A 312 -27.65 -21.50 15.29
CA ASP A 312 -27.34 -22.85 15.80
C ASP A 312 -25.87 -22.92 16.26
N ARG A 313 -24.99 -22.15 15.62
CA ARG A 313 -23.57 -22.04 15.95
C ARG A 313 -23.00 -20.69 15.49
N ILE A 314 -22.10 -20.12 16.28
CA ILE A 314 -21.22 -19.01 15.87
C ILE A 314 -19.78 -19.41 16.17
N GLU A 315 -18.92 -19.31 15.17
CA GLU A 315 -17.52 -19.73 15.27
C GLU A 315 -16.58 -18.70 14.63
N LEU A 316 -15.40 -18.52 15.21
CA LEU A 316 -14.37 -17.70 14.60
C LEU A 316 -13.58 -18.54 13.60
N LEU A 317 -13.51 -18.10 12.34
CA LEU A 317 -12.71 -18.76 11.31
C LEU A 317 -11.25 -18.28 11.36
N HIS A 318 -11.06 -16.96 11.28
CA HIS A 318 -9.75 -16.28 11.26
C HIS A 318 -9.94 -14.81 11.65
N ASP A 319 -9.04 -14.22 12.47
CA ASP A 319 -8.95 -12.77 12.77
C ASP A 319 -10.34 -12.13 12.82
N ASN A 320 -10.78 -11.47 11.73
CA ASN A 320 -12.04 -10.72 11.55
C ASN A 320 -13.27 -11.50 11.05
N VAL A 321 -13.14 -12.78 10.75
CA VAL A 321 -14.16 -13.56 10.04
C VAL A 321 -14.85 -14.54 10.98
N ILE A 322 -16.16 -14.35 11.16
CA ILE A 322 -17.03 -15.27 11.88
C ILE A 322 -17.87 -16.09 10.89
N MET A 323 -18.17 -17.32 11.29
CA MET A 323 -19.14 -18.17 10.63
C MET A 323 -20.40 -18.23 11.49
N LEU A 324 -21.54 -18.01 10.84
CA LEU A 324 -22.86 -18.12 11.39
C LEU A 324 -23.53 -19.36 10.78
N GLN A 325 -24.03 -20.25 11.62
CA GLN A 325 -24.78 -21.43 11.18
C GLN A 325 -26.25 -21.28 11.57
N GLN A 326 -27.15 -21.41 10.60
CA GLN A 326 -28.60 -21.34 10.83
C GLN A 326 -29.35 -22.24 9.84
N GLU A 327 -30.20 -23.13 10.36
CA GLU A 327 -31.09 -24.00 9.56
C GLU A 327 -30.34 -24.83 8.50
N GLY A 328 -29.12 -25.27 8.82
CA GLY A 328 -28.26 -26.03 7.91
C GLY A 328 -27.56 -25.21 6.82
N GLY A 329 -27.73 -23.88 6.80
CA GLY A 329 -26.94 -22.95 5.99
C GLY A 329 -25.79 -22.32 6.77
N TYR A 330 -24.77 -21.87 6.04
CA TYR A 330 -23.59 -21.20 6.58
C TYR A 330 -23.47 -19.80 5.98
N TYR A 331 -23.11 -18.83 6.81
CA TYR A 331 -23.03 -17.42 6.43
C TYR A 331 -21.82 -16.76 7.07
N LEU A 332 -21.28 -15.73 6.42
CA LEU A 332 -20.18 -14.92 6.97
C LEU A 332 -20.66 -13.57 7.54
N ALA A 333 -21.91 -13.21 7.26
CA ALA A 333 -22.60 -12.04 7.79
C ALA A 333 -24.10 -12.35 7.94
N ALA A 334 -24.81 -11.60 8.78
CA ALA A 334 -26.23 -11.86 9.09
C ALA A 334 -27.17 -11.66 7.87
N ASP A 335 -26.78 -10.80 6.94
CA ASP A 335 -27.41 -10.51 5.65
C ASP A 335 -26.56 -11.02 4.46
N GLY A 336 -25.54 -11.83 4.76
CA GLY A 336 -24.58 -12.31 3.79
C GLY A 336 -25.07 -13.46 2.93
N GLU A 337 -24.24 -13.82 1.97
CA GLU A 337 -24.47 -14.94 1.08
C GLU A 337 -24.54 -16.27 1.82
N ARG A 338 -25.49 -17.13 1.42
CA ARG A 338 -25.62 -18.50 1.93
C ARG A 338 -24.62 -19.42 1.23
N PHE A 339 -23.81 -20.10 2.03
CA PHE A 339 -22.97 -21.22 1.62
C PHE A 339 -23.59 -22.55 2.07
N ASP A 340 -23.30 -23.61 1.30
CA ASP A 340 -23.72 -24.98 1.63
C ASP A 340 -22.95 -25.51 2.83
N LEU A 341 -21.68 -25.11 2.95
CA LEU A 341 -20.76 -25.56 3.98
C LEU A 341 -19.59 -24.59 4.10
N ILE A 342 -19.16 -24.28 5.33
CA ILE A 342 -17.91 -23.56 5.61
C ILE A 342 -17.10 -24.39 6.60
N ILE A 343 -15.84 -24.65 6.25
CA ILE A 343 -14.95 -25.53 7.00
C ILE A 343 -13.66 -24.80 7.31
N ARG A 344 -13.40 -24.68 8.60
CA ARG A 344 -12.20 -24.04 9.13
C ARG A 344 -11.02 -25.00 9.09
N LYS A 345 -9.87 -24.54 8.61
CA LYS A 345 -8.57 -25.18 8.84
C LYS A 345 -7.83 -24.44 9.96
N ALA A 346 -7.53 -25.10 11.08
CA ALA A 346 -6.92 -24.46 12.27
C ALA A 346 -5.43 -24.83 12.45
N PRO A 347 -4.59 -24.07 13.18
CA PRO A 347 -4.53 -22.61 13.35
C PRO A 347 -3.26 -21.98 12.71
N HIS A 348 -2.40 -22.74 12.05
CA HIS A 348 -1.11 -22.22 11.55
C HIS A 348 -1.19 -21.54 10.17
N GLN A 349 -2.32 -21.68 9.47
CA GLN A 349 -2.57 -21.05 8.16
C GLN A 349 -4.05 -20.63 8.15
N GLY A 350 -4.34 -19.43 8.65
CA GLY A 350 -5.71 -18.95 8.85
C GLY A 350 -6.48 -18.86 7.54
N PHE A 351 -7.21 -19.92 7.18
CA PHE A 351 -8.21 -19.85 6.12
C PHE A 351 -9.30 -20.91 6.31
N ALA A 352 -10.42 -20.72 5.62
CA ALA A 352 -11.52 -21.67 5.57
C ALA A 352 -11.93 -21.92 4.11
N TRP A 353 -12.40 -23.14 3.83
CA TRP A 353 -13.05 -23.46 2.56
C TRP A 353 -14.55 -23.26 2.69
N ALA A 354 -15.15 -22.55 1.75
CA ALA A 354 -16.60 -22.44 1.63
C ALA A 354 -17.09 -23.03 0.31
N PHE A 355 -18.23 -23.72 0.38
CA PHE A 355 -18.83 -24.39 -0.76
C PHE A 355 -20.15 -23.74 -1.13
N LYS A 356 -20.37 -23.51 -2.43
CA LYS A 356 -21.67 -23.11 -2.99
C LYS A 356 -21.89 -23.80 -4.33
N GLY A 357 -22.81 -24.76 -4.34
CA GLY A 357 -22.98 -25.67 -5.47
C GLY A 357 -21.68 -26.41 -5.77
N ASN A 358 -21.18 -26.26 -7.00
CA ASN A 358 -19.91 -26.84 -7.45
C ASN A 358 -18.70 -25.92 -7.20
N ALA A 359 -18.90 -24.67 -6.76
CA ALA A 359 -17.82 -23.73 -6.52
C ALA A 359 -17.24 -23.89 -5.11
N VAL A 360 -15.93 -23.63 -5.00
CA VAL A 360 -15.19 -23.58 -3.74
C VAL A 360 -14.53 -22.21 -3.62
N TYR A 361 -14.62 -21.62 -2.44
CA TYR A 361 -14.08 -20.32 -2.10
C TYR A 361 -13.08 -20.43 -0.96
N LEU A 362 -11.97 -19.70 -1.08
CA LEU A 362 -11.02 -19.44 -0.03
C LEU A 362 -11.52 -18.28 0.81
N ILE A 363 -11.57 -18.45 2.12
CA ILE A 363 -11.84 -17.38 3.08
C ILE A 363 -10.60 -17.20 3.94
N ASP A 364 -9.95 -16.05 3.86
CA ASP A 364 -8.78 -15.71 4.69
C ASP A 364 -8.89 -14.28 5.24
N LYS A 365 -7.81 -13.75 5.82
CA LYS A 365 -7.79 -12.37 6.35
C LYS A 365 -8.00 -11.29 5.29
N TYR A 366 -7.78 -11.60 4.01
CA TYR A 366 -7.97 -10.67 2.89
C TYR A 366 -9.39 -10.71 2.32
N GLY A 367 -10.20 -11.69 2.74
CA GLY A 367 -11.62 -11.79 2.40
C GLY A 367 -11.98 -13.12 1.77
N ILE A 368 -12.94 -13.07 0.85
CA ILE A 368 -13.47 -14.25 0.15
C ILE A 368 -13.00 -14.15 -1.30
N SER A 369 -12.36 -15.21 -1.79
CA SER A 369 -11.95 -15.33 -3.19
C SER A 369 -12.27 -16.72 -3.71
N ARG A 370 -12.37 -16.86 -5.03
CA ARG A 370 -12.53 -18.20 -5.62
C ARG A 370 -11.26 -19.01 -5.38
N ALA A 371 -11.45 -20.26 -4.96
CA ALA A 371 -10.35 -21.11 -4.57
C ALA A 371 -9.50 -21.50 -5.80
N ASN A 372 -8.19 -21.30 -5.72
CA ASN A 372 -7.26 -21.84 -6.71
C ASN A 372 -7.34 -23.38 -6.71
N ARG A 373 -7.57 -23.99 -7.89
CA ARG A 373 -7.79 -25.43 -8.02
C ARG A 373 -6.57 -26.26 -7.62
N ASP A 374 -5.36 -25.80 -7.94
CA ASP A 374 -4.12 -26.48 -7.56
C ASP A 374 -3.91 -26.45 -6.05
N LEU A 375 -4.19 -25.31 -5.42
CA LEU A 375 -4.14 -25.17 -3.96
C LEU A 375 -5.15 -26.09 -3.28
N VAL A 376 -6.39 -26.12 -3.78
CA VAL A 376 -7.44 -27.03 -3.27
C VAL A 376 -7.00 -28.48 -3.41
N LYS A 377 -6.44 -28.86 -4.56
CA LYS A 377 -5.94 -30.20 -4.81
C LYS A 377 -4.82 -30.57 -3.83
N GLN A 378 -3.81 -29.71 -3.72
CA GLN A 378 -2.67 -29.92 -2.82
C GLN A 378 -3.14 -30.09 -1.38
N ASP A 379 -4.09 -29.27 -0.94
CA ASP A 379 -4.63 -29.32 0.42
C ASP A 379 -5.42 -30.60 0.68
N ALA A 380 -6.33 -30.96 -0.24
CA ALA A 380 -7.15 -32.16 -0.15
C ALA A 380 -6.34 -33.45 -0.28
N GLU A 381 -5.24 -33.46 -1.04
CA GLU A 381 -4.36 -34.61 -1.21
C GLU A 381 -3.33 -34.76 -0.08
N SER A 382 -3.15 -33.75 0.78
CA SER A 382 -2.13 -33.79 1.84
C SER A 382 -2.35 -34.92 2.84
N ASP A 383 -1.26 -35.46 3.40
CA ASP A 383 -1.31 -36.50 4.46
C ASP A 383 -2.07 -36.02 5.71
N SER A 384 -2.14 -34.69 5.91
CA SER A 384 -2.86 -34.05 7.01
C SER A 384 -4.35 -33.80 6.72
N SER A 385 -4.81 -34.00 5.49
CA SER A 385 -6.20 -33.71 5.08
C SER A 385 -7.23 -34.45 5.93
N GLY A 386 -6.98 -35.72 6.28
CA GLY A 386 -7.89 -36.52 7.12
C GLY A 386 -7.99 -36.06 8.58
N TYR A 387 -7.11 -35.15 9.04
CA TYR A 387 -7.25 -34.51 10.34
C TYR A 387 -8.24 -33.35 10.31
N TYR A 388 -8.38 -32.67 9.16
CA TYR A 388 -9.20 -31.46 9.02
C TYR A 388 -10.53 -31.71 8.30
N TYR A 389 -10.58 -32.71 7.43
CA TYR A 389 -11.71 -32.99 6.54
C TYR A 389 -12.20 -34.41 6.72
N ASP A 390 -13.52 -34.56 6.80
CA ASP A 390 -14.13 -35.86 6.58
C ASP A 390 -14.04 -36.27 5.09
N GLU A 391 -14.35 -37.54 4.82
CA GLU A 391 -14.26 -38.10 3.47
C GLU A 391 -15.18 -37.38 2.46
N ALA A 392 -16.36 -36.93 2.90
CA ALA A 392 -17.32 -36.26 2.02
C ALA A 392 -16.81 -34.88 1.59
N VAL A 393 -16.27 -34.12 2.54
CA VAL A 393 -15.64 -32.82 2.30
C VAL A 393 -14.45 -32.96 1.37
N ARG A 394 -13.55 -33.89 1.67
CA ARG A 394 -12.34 -34.13 0.87
C ARG A 394 -12.69 -34.48 -0.57
N ASN A 395 -13.68 -35.36 -0.78
CA ASN A 395 -14.15 -35.70 -2.11
C ASN A 395 -14.75 -34.51 -2.86
N ARG A 396 -15.44 -33.61 -2.15
CA ARG A 396 -16.01 -32.39 -2.74
C ARG A 396 -14.91 -31.42 -3.20
N LEU A 397 -13.84 -31.24 -2.41
CA LEU A 397 -12.66 -30.46 -2.78
C LEU A 397 -11.96 -31.03 -4.02
N LEU A 398 -11.72 -32.35 -4.05
CA LEU A 398 -11.10 -33.03 -5.20
C LEU A 398 -11.95 -32.94 -6.46
N THR A 399 -13.27 -32.98 -6.32
CA THR A 399 -14.20 -32.80 -7.45
C THR A 399 -14.08 -31.41 -8.05
N TYR A 400 -14.05 -30.36 -7.21
CA TYR A 400 -13.83 -28.98 -7.67
C TYR A 400 -12.48 -28.81 -8.37
N ALA A 401 -11.42 -29.38 -7.80
CA ALA A 401 -10.08 -29.31 -8.39
C ALA A 401 -9.98 -30.01 -9.77
N ALA A 402 -10.87 -30.96 -10.07
CA ALA A 402 -10.90 -31.72 -11.31
C ALA A 402 -11.83 -31.14 -12.40
N LEU A 403 -12.50 -30.01 -12.16
CA LEU A 403 -13.33 -29.35 -13.17
C LEU A 403 -12.49 -28.94 -14.40
N PRO A 404 -13.03 -29.01 -15.64
CA PRO A 404 -12.33 -28.55 -16.84
C PRO A 404 -12.08 -27.03 -16.82
N GLU A 405 -11.01 -26.57 -17.49
CA GLU A 405 -10.63 -25.14 -17.54
C GLU A 405 -11.67 -24.27 -18.27
N GLU A 406 -12.37 -24.84 -19.26
CA GLU A 406 -13.27 -24.11 -20.17
C GLU A 406 -14.60 -23.68 -19.53
N GLU A 407 -14.87 -24.07 -18.29
CA GLU A 407 -16.06 -23.67 -17.53
C GLU A 407 -15.76 -22.44 -16.66
N ILE A 408 -15.33 -21.34 -17.31
CA ILE A 408 -15.10 -20.05 -16.63
C ILE A 408 -16.46 -19.43 -16.30
N VAL A 409 -17.04 -19.86 -15.18
CA VAL A 409 -18.23 -19.24 -14.61
C VAL A 409 -17.79 -18.00 -13.84
N THR A 410 -18.14 -16.81 -14.33
CA THR A 410 -17.93 -15.56 -13.59
C THR A 410 -18.94 -15.46 -12.43
N ASP A 411 -18.50 -15.00 -11.27
CA ASP A 411 -19.35 -14.79 -10.10
C ASP A 411 -18.97 -13.49 -9.35
N ALA A 412 -19.63 -13.25 -8.21
CA ALA A 412 -19.41 -12.06 -7.39
C ALA A 412 -17.95 -11.92 -6.90
N TYR A 413 -17.17 -13.00 -6.89
CA TYR A 413 -15.83 -13.08 -6.34
C TYR A 413 -14.73 -13.22 -7.40
N THR A 414 -15.06 -13.23 -8.70
CA THR A 414 -14.06 -13.21 -9.78
C THR A 414 -13.20 -11.94 -9.71
N PRO A 415 -11.85 -12.02 -9.70
CA PRO A 415 -10.99 -10.84 -9.70
C PRO A 415 -11.26 -9.88 -10.86
N VAL A 416 -11.09 -8.57 -10.63
CA VAL A 416 -11.37 -7.55 -11.65
C VAL A 416 -10.43 -7.63 -12.84
N GLU A 417 -9.19 -8.06 -12.63
CA GLU A 417 -8.19 -8.30 -13.67
C GLU A 417 -8.58 -9.49 -14.56
N GLU A 418 -9.15 -10.54 -13.97
CA GLU A 418 -9.63 -11.70 -14.73
C GLU A 418 -10.85 -11.30 -15.58
N LEU A 419 -11.82 -10.58 -14.99
CA LEU A 419 -12.96 -10.02 -15.74
C LEU A 419 -12.48 -9.12 -16.88
N TYR A 420 -11.49 -8.26 -16.62
CA TYR A 420 -10.91 -7.40 -17.64
C TYR A 420 -10.25 -8.20 -18.76
N ASN A 421 -9.45 -9.21 -18.44
CA ASN A 421 -8.79 -10.04 -19.45
C ASN A 421 -9.79 -10.83 -20.31
N ILE A 422 -10.84 -11.38 -19.70
CA ILE A 422 -11.94 -12.02 -20.45
C ILE A 422 -12.58 -11.00 -21.40
N GLY A 423 -12.80 -9.77 -20.94
CA GLY A 423 -13.30 -8.67 -21.77
C GLY A 423 -12.36 -8.32 -22.93
N VAL A 424 -11.04 -8.28 -22.69
CA VAL A 424 -10.02 -8.05 -23.73
C VAL A 424 -10.03 -9.17 -24.77
N ASP A 425 -10.11 -10.43 -24.34
CA ASP A 425 -10.17 -11.58 -25.25
C ASP A 425 -11.46 -11.61 -26.06
N ALA A 426 -12.59 -11.21 -25.47
CA ALA A 426 -13.85 -11.03 -26.19
C ALA A 426 -13.75 -9.90 -27.23
N TYR A 427 -13.18 -8.75 -26.85
CA TYR A 427 -12.97 -7.61 -27.74
C TYR A 427 -12.09 -7.99 -28.94
N ASN A 428 -10.98 -8.70 -28.70
CA ASN A 428 -10.07 -9.18 -29.75
C ASN A 428 -10.73 -10.16 -30.73
N ARG A 429 -11.73 -10.92 -30.26
CA ARG A 429 -12.58 -11.79 -31.09
C ARG A 429 -13.76 -11.07 -31.74
N GLN A 430 -13.87 -9.75 -31.57
CA GLN A 430 -14.99 -8.91 -32.03
C GLN A 430 -16.35 -9.30 -31.41
N ASP A 431 -16.33 -9.99 -30.26
CA ASP A 431 -17.51 -10.26 -29.44
C ASP A 431 -17.73 -9.10 -28.46
N TYR A 432 -18.14 -7.95 -29.02
CA TYR A 432 -18.23 -6.70 -28.28
C TYR A 432 -19.29 -6.73 -27.18
N GLN A 433 -20.37 -7.49 -27.34
CA GLN A 433 -21.38 -7.63 -26.27
C GLN A 433 -20.78 -8.33 -25.05
N SER A 434 -20.07 -9.45 -25.25
CA SER A 434 -19.37 -10.13 -24.16
C SER A 434 -18.28 -9.24 -23.54
N ALA A 435 -17.54 -8.47 -24.36
CA ALA A 435 -16.59 -7.51 -23.84
C ALA A 435 -17.24 -6.45 -22.94
N ILE A 436 -18.37 -5.88 -23.37
CA ILE A 436 -19.17 -4.91 -22.59
C ILE A 436 -19.61 -5.52 -21.26
N ASP A 437 -20.15 -6.75 -21.27
CA ASP A 437 -20.67 -7.39 -20.06
C ASP A 437 -19.55 -7.58 -19.01
N HIS A 438 -18.37 -8.07 -19.43
CA HIS A 438 -17.25 -8.31 -18.53
C HIS A 438 -16.55 -7.02 -18.08
N TYR A 439 -16.38 -6.05 -18.98
CA TYR A 439 -15.86 -4.74 -18.61
C TYR A 439 -16.79 -4.01 -17.66
N THR A 440 -18.12 -4.14 -17.80
CA THR A 440 -19.08 -3.55 -16.88
C THR A 440 -18.91 -4.13 -15.48
N LEU A 441 -18.79 -5.45 -15.34
CA LEU A 441 -18.56 -6.09 -14.04
C LEU A 441 -17.25 -5.62 -13.37
N ALA A 442 -16.16 -5.49 -14.15
CA ALA A 442 -14.89 -4.97 -13.64
C ALA A 442 -14.96 -3.46 -13.29
N ALA A 443 -15.65 -2.67 -14.11
CA ALA A 443 -15.82 -1.24 -13.93
C ALA A 443 -16.70 -0.90 -12.72
N GLU A 444 -17.78 -1.65 -12.49
CA GLU A 444 -18.63 -1.50 -11.29
C GLU A 444 -17.86 -1.78 -9.98
N ARG A 445 -16.79 -2.56 -10.07
CA ARG A 445 -15.86 -2.86 -8.97
C ARG A 445 -14.66 -1.89 -8.91
N GLY A 446 -14.69 -0.81 -9.69
CA GLY A 446 -13.71 0.28 -9.63
C GLY A 446 -12.50 0.13 -10.56
N TYR A 447 -12.49 -0.82 -11.49
CA TYR A 447 -11.32 -1.05 -12.35
C TYR A 447 -11.22 -0.03 -13.50
N GLY A 448 -10.32 0.94 -13.38
CA GLY A 448 -10.19 2.07 -14.32
C GLY A 448 -9.87 1.68 -15.77
N TYR A 449 -9.09 0.61 -16.00
CA TYR A 449 -8.82 0.13 -17.36
C TYR A 449 -10.07 -0.43 -18.06
N ALA A 450 -10.95 -1.10 -17.32
CA ALA A 450 -12.22 -1.56 -17.86
C ALA A 450 -13.14 -0.38 -18.21
N MET A 451 -13.17 0.67 -17.36
CA MET A 451 -13.91 1.90 -17.65
C MET A 451 -13.43 2.57 -18.94
N ASN A 452 -12.10 2.69 -19.12
CA ASN A 452 -11.52 3.22 -20.37
C ASN A 452 -11.94 2.41 -21.60
N ASN A 453 -11.82 1.09 -21.56
CA ASN A 453 -12.12 0.25 -22.72
C ASN A 453 -13.63 0.21 -23.02
N LEU A 454 -14.47 0.24 -21.99
CA LEU A 454 -15.92 0.35 -22.14
C LEU A 454 -16.32 1.68 -22.78
N ALA A 455 -15.68 2.79 -22.35
CA ALA A 455 -15.86 4.09 -22.98
C ALA A 455 -15.43 4.08 -24.45
N HIS A 456 -14.28 3.48 -24.76
CA HIS A 456 -13.77 3.36 -26.12
C HIS A 456 -14.72 2.57 -27.04
N ILE A 457 -15.32 1.47 -26.54
CA ILE A 457 -16.35 0.73 -27.30
C ILE A 457 -17.51 1.63 -27.65
N HIS A 458 -18.05 2.37 -26.66
CA HIS A 458 -19.15 3.30 -26.87
C HIS A 458 -18.77 4.56 -27.66
N TYR A 459 -17.47 4.83 -27.86
CA TYR A 459 -16.99 5.95 -28.64
C TYR A 459 -16.81 5.60 -30.13
N MET A 460 -16.21 4.44 -30.45
CA MET A 460 -15.73 4.14 -31.81
C MET A 460 -16.34 2.92 -32.48
N ILE A 461 -16.95 1.98 -31.74
CA ILE A 461 -17.34 0.69 -32.33
C ILE A 461 -18.75 0.77 -32.92
N ASP A 462 -18.81 0.72 -34.25
CA ASP A 462 -20.07 0.71 -35.00
C ASP A 462 -21.07 -0.32 -34.44
N GLY A 463 -22.31 0.12 -34.24
CA GLY A 463 -23.37 -0.68 -33.63
C GLY A 463 -23.43 -0.64 -32.10
N TYR A 464 -22.39 -0.11 -31.43
CA TYR A 464 -22.33 0.08 -29.97
C TYR A 464 -22.06 1.53 -29.55
N VAL A 465 -21.88 2.44 -30.52
CA VAL A 465 -21.68 3.87 -30.27
C VAL A 465 -22.83 4.46 -29.45
N ASP A 466 -22.49 5.08 -28.33
CA ASP A 466 -23.40 5.75 -27.40
C ASP A 466 -22.63 6.90 -26.72
N PRO A 467 -22.74 8.14 -27.23
CA PRO A 467 -21.95 9.28 -26.76
C PRO A 467 -22.09 9.56 -25.25
N ASP A 468 -23.30 9.37 -24.70
CA ASP A 468 -23.58 9.62 -23.29
C ASP A 468 -22.86 8.56 -22.41
N LYS A 469 -22.85 7.29 -22.84
CA LYS A 469 -22.09 6.24 -22.14
C LYS A 469 -20.59 6.39 -22.30
N ALA A 470 -20.11 6.80 -23.48
CA ALA A 470 -18.69 7.08 -23.70
C ALA A 470 -18.20 8.15 -22.72
N PHE A 471 -18.92 9.28 -22.65
CA PHE A 471 -18.62 10.35 -21.69
C PHE A 471 -18.65 9.85 -20.25
N TYR A 472 -19.73 9.17 -19.84
CA TYR A 472 -19.90 8.66 -18.48
C TYR A 472 -18.76 7.73 -18.04
N TRP A 473 -18.33 6.80 -18.90
CA TRP A 473 -17.27 5.86 -18.56
C TRP A 473 -15.88 6.48 -18.62
N TYR A 474 -15.62 7.41 -19.54
CA TYR A 474 -14.38 8.19 -19.52
C TYR A 474 -14.29 9.07 -18.26
N GLU A 475 -15.38 9.70 -17.84
CA GLU A 475 -15.43 10.49 -16.60
C GLU A 475 -15.15 9.61 -15.37
N LYS A 476 -15.79 8.44 -15.27
CA LYS A 476 -15.50 7.49 -14.19
C LYS A 476 -14.07 6.96 -14.21
N GLY A 477 -13.55 6.62 -15.39
CA GLY A 477 -12.18 6.15 -15.55
C GLY A 477 -11.16 7.22 -15.14
N ALA A 478 -11.41 8.47 -15.51
CA ALA A 478 -10.59 9.61 -15.11
C ALA A 478 -10.61 9.82 -13.59
N ALA A 479 -11.79 9.74 -12.95
CA ALA A 479 -11.91 9.82 -11.50
C ALA A 479 -11.23 8.64 -10.77
N ALA A 480 -11.11 7.47 -11.42
CA ALA A 480 -10.37 6.31 -10.94
C ALA A 480 -8.85 6.39 -11.22
N GLY A 481 -8.36 7.51 -11.77
CA GLY A 481 -6.94 7.73 -12.05
C GLY A 481 -6.41 7.03 -13.31
N ASN A 482 -7.29 6.62 -14.23
CA ASN A 482 -6.84 6.03 -15.49
C ASN A 482 -6.46 7.13 -16.50
N THR A 483 -5.17 7.24 -16.82
CA THR A 483 -4.59 8.27 -17.69
C THR A 483 -5.15 8.26 -19.11
N ASN A 484 -5.38 7.06 -19.67
CA ASN A 484 -6.00 6.92 -20.99
C ASN A 484 -7.46 7.41 -20.98
N ALA A 485 -8.19 7.17 -19.89
CA ALA A 485 -9.54 7.70 -19.73
C ALA A 485 -9.57 9.23 -19.56
N ILE A 486 -8.58 9.82 -18.88
CA ILE A 486 -8.42 11.28 -18.81
C ILE A 486 -8.23 11.86 -20.23
N ASN A 487 -7.36 11.25 -21.04
CA ASN A 487 -7.19 11.64 -22.43
C ASN A 487 -8.49 11.44 -23.24
N GLY A 488 -9.19 10.32 -23.10
CA GLY A 488 -10.49 10.09 -23.75
C GLY A 488 -11.54 11.13 -23.36
N LEU A 489 -11.61 11.51 -22.08
CA LEU A 489 -12.51 12.55 -21.59
C LEU A 489 -12.18 13.92 -22.20
N SER A 490 -10.90 14.23 -22.40
CA SER A 490 -10.50 15.45 -23.08
C SER A 490 -11.02 15.51 -24.53
N LEU A 491 -11.01 14.38 -25.24
CA LEU A 491 -11.56 14.28 -26.61
C LEU A 491 -13.08 14.47 -26.60
N CYS A 492 -13.78 14.01 -25.55
CA CYS A 492 -15.20 14.27 -25.39
C CYS A 492 -15.49 15.77 -25.25
N TYR A 493 -14.75 16.49 -24.42
CA TYR A 493 -14.89 17.94 -24.28
C TYR A 493 -14.44 18.69 -25.53
N GLN A 494 -13.40 18.23 -26.23
CA GLN A 494 -12.96 18.84 -27.47
C GLN A 494 -14.06 18.78 -28.56
N ASN A 495 -14.70 17.62 -28.71
CA ASN A 495 -15.60 17.34 -29.83
C ASN A 495 -17.09 17.38 -29.46
N GLY A 496 -17.44 17.62 -28.19
CA GLY A 496 -18.82 17.64 -27.71
C GLY A 496 -19.48 16.25 -27.70
N ILE A 497 -18.75 15.21 -27.31
CA ILE A 497 -19.25 13.83 -27.27
C ILE A 497 -19.86 13.56 -25.90
N GLY A 498 -21.18 13.42 -25.84
CA GLY A 498 -21.94 13.21 -24.59
C GLY A 498 -21.95 14.43 -23.65
N THR A 499 -21.34 15.55 -24.08
CA THR A 499 -21.24 16.80 -23.34
C THR A 499 -21.20 18.00 -24.30
N ALA A 500 -21.35 19.22 -23.79
CA ALA A 500 -21.09 20.41 -24.59
C ALA A 500 -19.57 20.58 -24.84
N PRO A 501 -19.14 21.07 -26.01
CA PRO A 501 -17.73 21.35 -26.25
C PRO A 501 -17.15 22.36 -25.26
N ASP A 502 -15.96 22.07 -24.73
CA ASP A 502 -15.20 22.92 -23.82
C ASP A 502 -13.70 22.70 -24.02
N ILE A 503 -13.07 23.58 -24.80
CA ILE A 503 -11.64 23.46 -25.14
C ILE A 503 -10.74 23.70 -23.93
N ASP A 504 -11.11 24.63 -23.05
CA ASP A 504 -10.31 24.92 -21.86
C ASP A 504 -10.29 23.70 -20.94
N LYS A 505 -11.43 23.02 -20.79
CA LYS A 505 -11.51 21.77 -20.03
C LYS A 505 -10.74 20.63 -20.69
N ALA A 506 -10.77 20.53 -22.01
CA ALA A 506 -9.97 19.55 -22.75
C ALA A 506 -8.46 19.76 -22.50
N ILE A 507 -7.99 21.01 -22.55
CA ILE A 507 -6.58 21.36 -22.27
C ILE A 507 -6.21 21.02 -20.82
N GLU A 508 -7.05 21.34 -19.84
CA GLU A 508 -6.80 21.00 -18.41
C GLU A 508 -6.60 19.50 -18.21
N LEU A 509 -7.49 18.68 -18.80
CA LEU A 509 -7.42 17.23 -18.73
C LEU A 509 -6.18 16.67 -19.44
N LEU A 510 -5.85 17.20 -20.61
CA LEU A 510 -4.66 16.77 -21.34
C LEU A 510 -3.37 17.12 -20.61
N LEU A 511 -3.30 18.29 -19.95
CA LEU A 511 -2.15 18.65 -19.11
C LEU A 511 -1.98 17.64 -17.97
N LEU A 512 -3.07 17.23 -17.33
CA LEU A 512 -3.03 16.20 -16.28
C LEU A 512 -2.54 14.84 -16.82
N ALA A 513 -3.02 14.41 -17.99
CA ALA A 513 -2.57 13.16 -18.61
C ALA A 513 -1.11 13.23 -19.09
N ALA A 514 -0.68 14.39 -19.59
CA ALA A 514 0.69 14.66 -20.02
C ALA A 514 1.67 14.66 -18.84
N ASP A 515 1.30 15.26 -17.70
CA ASP A 515 2.09 15.24 -16.47
C ASP A 515 2.28 13.83 -15.91
N ASP A 516 1.31 12.93 -16.14
CA ASP A 516 1.40 11.50 -15.82
C ASP A 516 2.16 10.67 -16.88
N GLY A 517 2.75 11.34 -17.88
CA GLY A 517 3.66 10.75 -18.86
C GLY A 517 3.00 10.19 -20.11
N LEU A 518 1.73 10.50 -20.39
CA LEU A 518 1.04 10.01 -21.59
C LEU A 518 1.46 10.80 -22.84
N ALA A 519 2.21 10.17 -23.73
CA ALA A 519 2.76 10.80 -24.94
C ALA A 519 1.67 11.32 -25.90
N VAL A 520 0.59 10.55 -26.13
CA VAL A 520 -0.53 11.00 -26.97
C VAL A 520 -1.22 12.26 -26.43
N ALA A 521 -1.22 12.48 -25.10
CA ALA A 521 -1.78 13.71 -24.53
C ALA A 521 -0.96 14.95 -24.92
N HIS A 522 0.37 14.81 -25.02
CA HIS A 522 1.23 15.85 -25.55
C HIS A 522 0.93 16.16 -27.02
N ASN A 523 0.72 15.15 -27.86
CA ASN A 523 0.34 15.38 -29.26
C ASN A 523 -1.01 16.11 -29.38
N ASN A 524 -1.99 15.73 -28.56
CA ASN A 524 -3.30 16.38 -28.51
C ASN A 524 -3.21 17.84 -28.02
N LEU A 525 -2.36 18.13 -27.03
CA LEU A 525 -2.07 19.51 -26.60
C LEU A 525 -1.40 20.32 -27.70
N GLY A 526 -0.42 19.73 -28.38
CA GLY A 526 0.24 20.36 -29.52
C GLY A 526 -0.78 20.81 -30.57
N TYR A 527 -1.73 19.94 -30.90
CA TYR A 527 -2.78 20.23 -31.86
C TYR A 527 -3.71 21.37 -31.40
N LEU A 528 -4.19 21.34 -30.15
CA LEU A 528 -5.09 22.38 -29.63
C LEU A 528 -4.43 23.75 -29.45
N LEU A 529 -3.12 23.75 -29.17
CA LEU A 529 -2.37 24.97 -28.89
C LEU A 529 -1.77 25.60 -30.15
N TYR A 530 -1.69 24.87 -31.27
CA TYR A 530 -1.01 25.34 -32.49
C TYR A 530 -1.44 26.75 -32.92
N ASP A 531 -2.75 27.00 -33.06
CA ASP A 531 -3.28 28.28 -33.55
C ASP A 531 -3.11 29.43 -32.54
N THR A 532 -3.03 29.12 -31.25
CA THR A 532 -3.06 30.12 -30.17
C THR A 532 -1.68 30.39 -29.56
N ASN A 533 -0.82 29.38 -29.53
CA ASN A 533 0.53 29.41 -28.95
C ASN A 533 1.43 28.34 -29.61
N PRO A 534 1.98 28.61 -30.80
CA PRO A 534 2.79 27.64 -31.56
C PRO A 534 4.12 27.27 -30.87
N GLU A 535 4.67 28.14 -30.02
CA GLU A 535 5.86 27.82 -29.21
C GLU A 535 5.54 26.75 -28.16
N LEU A 536 4.40 26.87 -27.49
CA LEU A 536 3.95 25.86 -26.53
C LEU A 536 3.51 24.58 -27.23
N ALA A 537 2.89 24.68 -28.40
CA ALA A 537 2.58 23.52 -29.24
C ALA A 537 3.85 22.73 -29.59
N LEU A 538 4.90 23.43 -30.04
CA LEU A 538 6.21 22.82 -30.32
C LEU A 538 6.80 22.14 -29.07
N PHE A 539 6.70 22.77 -27.90
CA PHE A 539 7.13 22.16 -26.64
C PHE A 539 6.44 20.81 -26.37
N HIS A 540 5.11 20.75 -26.53
CA HIS A 540 4.40 19.49 -26.32
C HIS A 540 4.76 18.42 -27.37
N TYR A 541 4.85 18.78 -28.66
CA TYR A 541 5.27 17.81 -29.69
C TYR A 541 6.68 17.27 -29.46
N LEU A 542 7.64 18.11 -29.03
CA LEU A 542 8.98 17.64 -28.67
C LEU A 542 8.95 16.69 -27.46
N ARG A 543 8.08 16.96 -26.49
CA ARG A 543 7.92 16.08 -25.34
C ARG A 543 7.32 14.72 -25.72
N ALA A 544 6.39 14.69 -26.69
CA ALA A 544 5.88 13.44 -27.25
C ALA A 544 6.99 12.65 -27.98
N GLU A 545 7.90 13.33 -28.71
CA GLU A 545 9.10 12.70 -29.30
C GLU A 545 10.01 12.07 -28.23
N GLU A 546 10.26 12.77 -27.13
CA GLU A 546 11.06 12.24 -26.00
C GLU A 546 10.44 10.99 -25.37
N LEU A 547 9.11 10.91 -25.33
CA LEU A 547 8.36 9.78 -24.78
C LEU A 547 8.19 8.63 -25.80
N GLY A 548 8.66 8.80 -27.04
CA GLY A 548 8.68 7.73 -28.06
C GLY A 548 7.47 7.70 -29.00
N GLU A 549 6.56 8.67 -28.92
CA GLU A 549 5.42 8.80 -29.84
C GLU A 549 5.42 10.17 -30.57
N PRO A 550 6.44 10.46 -31.39
CA PRO A 550 6.53 11.73 -32.09
C PRO A 550 5.48 11.89 -33.19
N ASP A 551 4.94 13.10 -33.32
CA ASP A 551 4.26 13.54 -34.54
C ASP A 551 5.23 14.28 -35.46
N TYR A 552 5.91 13.54 -36.34
CA TYR A 552 6.93 14.11 -37.23
C TYR A 552 6.37 15.11 -38.26
N SER A 553 5.11 14.96 -38.66
CA SER A 553 4.47 15.89 -39.58
C SER A 553 4.31 17.26 -38.92
N TRP A 554 3.74 17.30 -37.71
CA TRP A 554 3.56 18.56 -36.97
C TRP A 554 4.88 19.20 -36.53
N LEU A 555 5.87 18.40 -36.11
CA LEU A 555 7.22 18.91 -35.83
C LEU A 555 7.85 19.54 -37.06
N GLY A 556 7.78 18.87 -38.21
CA GLY A 556 8.27 19.41 -39.48
C GLY A 556 7.59 20.73 -39.86
N HIS A 557 6.26 20.77 -39.77
CA HIS A 557 5.44 21.95 -40.07
C HIS A 557 5.81 23.16 -39.20
N LEU A 558 5.91 22.97 -37.88
CA LEU A 558 6.26 24.05 -36.94
C LEU A 558 7.65 24.62 -37.18
N TYR A 559 8.64 23.78 -37.51
CA TYR A 559 9.98 24.26 -37.86
C TYR A 559 10.01 24.97 -39.22
N GLU A 560 9.18 24.52 -40.18
CA GLU A 560 9.04 25.19 -41.48
C GLU A 560 8.46 26.60 -41.32
N GLU A 561 7.37 26.76 -40.55
CA GLU A 561 6.74 28.06 -40.28
C GLU A 561 7.69 29.02 -39.53
N ASN A 562 8.50 28.49 -38.62
CA ASN A 562 9.51 29.26 -37.90
C ASN A 562 10.76 29.56 -38.75
N GLY A 563 10.83 29.08 -39.99
CA GLY A 563 11.92 29.34 -40.94
C GLY A 563 13.16 28.46 -40.77
N ASP A 564 13.16 27.49 -39.85
CA ASP A 564 14.22 26.49 -39.72
C ASP A 564 13.99 25.32 -40.67
N LEU A 565 14.19 25.61 -41.97
CA LEU A 565 13.98 24.65 -43.06
C LEU A 565 14.87 23.40 -42.95
N ALA A 566 16.05 23.52 -42.33
CA ALA A 566 16.95 22.39 -42.17
C ALA A 566 16.39 21.37 -41.16
N THR A 567 15.89 21.86 -40.02
CA THR A 567 15.26 21.01 -39.01
C THR A 567 13.92 20.47 -39.50
N ALA A 568 13.12 21.28 -40.19
CA ALA A 568 11.88 20.85 -40.81
C ALA A 568 12.08 19.66 -41.76
N LEU A 569 13.05 19.77 -42.68
CA LEU A 569 13.39 18.69 -43.62
C LEU A 569 13.80 17.41 -42.88
N ARG A 570 14.57 17.53 -41.79
CA ARG A 570 14.99 16.38 -40.99
C ARG A 570 13.79 15.64 -40.39
N TYR A 571 12.76 16.36 -39.94
CA TYR A 571 11.53 15.75 -39.43
C TYR A 571 10.70 15.12 -40.54
N TYR A 572 10.51 15.80 -41.67
CA TYR A 572 9.82 15.21 -42.83
C TYR A 572 10.53 13.97 -43.38
N GLN A 573 11.86 13.87 -43.25
CA GLN A 573 12.61 12.65 -43.61
C GLN A 573 12.36 11.48 -42.67
N LYS A 574 12.03 11.73 -41.40
CA LYS A 574 11.62 10.70 -40.43
C LYS A 574 10.15 10.31 -40.59
N ASP A 575 9.34 11.20 -41.17
CA ASP A 575 7.93 10.93 -41.44
C ASP A 575 7.76 9.97 -42.62
N GLU A 576 7.38 8.73 -42.31
CA GLU A 576 7.18 7.67 -43.30
C GLU A 576 5.81 7.72 -43.99
N THR A 577 4.91 8.64 -43.58
CA THR A 577 3.56 8.78 -44.12
C THR A 577 3.56 9.35 -45.56
N ALA A 578 2.39 9.26 -46.20
CA ALA A 578 2.18 9.85 -47.52
C ALA A 578 2.31 11.39 -47.50
N THR A 579 1.87 12.03 -46.41
CA THR A 579 2.02 13.47 -46.18
C THR A 579 3.49 13.86 -45.99
N GLY A 580 4.26 13.09 -45.21
CA GLY A 580 5.70 13.28 -45.07
C GLY A 580 6.44 13.19 -46.40
N ALA A 581 6.08 12.21 -47.25
CA ALA A 581 6.60 12.12 -48.61
C ALA A 581 6.22 13.34 -49.46
N PHE A 582 4.98 13.82 -49.37
CA PHE A 582 4.55 15.03 -50.08
C PHE A 582 5.37 16.27 -49.66
N ASN A 583 5.56 16.47 -48.36
CA ASN A 583 6.32 17.60 -47.81
C ASN A 583 7.79 17.55 -48.26
N GLN A 584 8.42 16.38 -48.24
CA GLN A 584 9.76 16.19 -48.82
C GLN A 584 9.79 16.56 -50.32
N GLY A 585 8.76 16.18 -51.08
CA GLY A 585 8.61 16.55 -52.48
C GLY A 585 8.62 18.06 -52.71
N ILE A 586 7.87 18.80 -51.89
CA ILE A 586 7.83 20.27 -51.92
C ILE A 586 9.22 20.87 -51.64
N PHE A 587 9.93 20.36 -50.63
CA PHE A 587 11.26 20.84 -50.25
C PHE A 587 12.28 20.67 -51.38
N TYR A 588 12.29 19.51 -52.04
CA TYR A 588 13.16 19.26 -53.19
C TYR A 588 12.75 20.07 -54.43
N LEU A 589 11.46 20.28 -54.66
CA LEU A 589 10.98 21.06 -55.80
C LEU A 589 11.34 22.53 -55.67
N LYS A 590 11.20 23.10 -54.48
CA LYS A 590 11.43 24.52 -54.21
C LYS A 590 12.87 24.84 -53.77
N GLY A 591 13.65 23.83 -53.38
CA GLY A 591 15.00 24.02 -52.84
C GLY A 591 14.99 24.65 -51.43
N LEU A 592 14.06 24.21 -50.57
CA LEU A 592 13.91 24.73 -49.21
C LEU A 592 14.90 24.07 -48.26
N GLY A 593 15.92 24.80 -47.79
CA GLY A 593 16.97 24.24 -46.92
C GLY A 593 17.87 23.18 -47.58
N ILE A 594 17.66 22.89 -48.87
CA ILE A 594 18.40 21.91 -49.68
C ILE A 594 18.49 22.38 -51.13
N ALA A 595 19.45 21.85 -51.90
CA ALA A 595 19.52 22.12 -53.33
C ALA A 595 18.26 21.59 -54.05
N LYS A 596 17.71 22.39 -54.97
CA LYS A 596 16.58 21.99 -55.83
C LYS A 596 16.95 20.72 -56.61
N ASP A 597 16.13 19.68 -56.48
CA ASP A 597 16.24 18.42 -57.23
C ASP A 597 14.85 17.96 -57.66
N VAL A 598 14.49 18.29 -58.90
CA VAL A 598 13.19 17.96 -59.48
C VAL A 598 13.01 16.43 -59.63
N ASN A 599 14.07 15.67 -59.87
CA ASN A 599 13.97 14.20 -59.94
C ASN A 599 13.62 13.61 -58.57
N ALA A 600 14.21 14.13 -57.50
CA ALA A 600 13.84 13.75 -56.13
C ALA A 600 12.40 14.14 -55.82
N ALA A 601 11.99 15.37 -56.15
CA ALA A 601 10.62 15.83 -55.95
C ALA A 601 9.59 14.91 -56.63
N VAL A 602 9.80 14.56 -57.90
CA VAL A 602 8.94 13.61 -58.63
C VAL A 602 8.85 12.25 -57.95
N ARG A 603 9.95 11.70 -57.44
CA ARG A 603 9.94 10.42 -56.70
C ARG A 603 9.09 10.51 -55.43
N TYR A 604 9.24 11.60 -54.68
CA TYR A 604 8.52 11.81 -53.44
C TYR A 604 7.03 12.06 -53.65
N PHE A 605 6.64 12.85 -54.65
CA PHE A 605 5.22 13.02 -54.99
C PHE A 605 4.57 11.74 -55.50
N LYS A 606 5.28 10.90 -56.25
CA LYS A 606 4.78 9.57 -56.63
C LYS A 606 4.54 8.70 -55.40
N ARG A 607 5.51 8.63 -54.48
CA ARG A 607 5.35 7.92 -53.20
C ARG A 607 4.17 8.45 -52.39
N ALA A 608 3.96 9.76 -52.36
CA ALA A 608 2.80 10.37 -51.70
C ALA A 608 1.48 9.88 -52.30
N THR A 609 1.36 9.88 -53.64
CA THR A 609 0.14 9.40 -54.32
C THR A 609 -0.06 7.89 -54.19
N GLU A 610 1.01 7.09 -54.19
CA GLU A 610 0.97 5.65 -53.91
C GLU A 610 0.50 5.36 -52.48
N GLY A 611 0.83 6.24 -51.53
CA GLY A 611 0.36 6.22 -50.15
C GLY A 611 -1.03 6.86 -49.93
N GLY A 612 -1.73 7.26 -50.98
CA GLY A 612 -3.09 7.81 -50.91
C GLY A 612 -3.18 9.32 -50.63
N TYR A 613 -2.07 10.07 -50.72
CA TYR A 613 -2.09 11.54 -50.63
C TYR A 613 -2.17 12.17 -52.03
N ASP A 614 -3.39 12.29 -52.54
CA ASP A 614 -3.68 12.62 -53.94
C ASP A 614 -3.25 14.05 -54.35
N MET A 615 -2.99 14.96 -53.41
CA MET A 615 -2.41 16.28 -53.71
C MET A 615 -1.06 16.19 -54.42
N GLY A 616 -0.34 15.07 -54.27
CA GLY A 616 0.88 14.82 -55.05
C GLY A 616 0.63 14.79 -56.57
N HIS A 617 -0.58 14.44 -57.02
CA HIS A 617 -0.93 14.51 -58.44
C HIS A 617 -0.96 15.94 -58.98
N ILE A 618 -1.36 16.91 -58.17
CA ILE A 618 -1.35 18.33 -58.55
C ILE A 618 0.09 18.80 -58.78
N GLU A 619 1.00 18.48 -57.88
CA GLU A 619 2.41 18.92 -58.00
C GLU A 619 3.15 18.16 -59.11
N LEU A 620 2.84 16.88 -59.35
CA LEU A 620 3.33 16.14 -60.52
C LEU A 620 2.84 16.77 -61.83
N ALA A 621 1.55 17.13 -61.91
CA ALA A 621 1.00 17.81 -63.08
C ALA A 621 1.68 19.17 -63.30
N ARG A 622 1.89 19.95 -62.23
CA ARG A 622 2.60 21.24 -62.27
C ARG A 622 4.02 21.09 -62.83
N ILE A 623 4.77 20.11 -62.34
CA ILE A 623 6.12 19.80 -62.84
C ILE A 623 6.07 19.47 -64.34
N TYR A 624 5.17 18.57 -64.75
CA TYR A 624 5.08 18.12 -66.14
C TYR A 624 4.51 19.18 -67.11
N LEU A 625 3.90 20.26 -66.61
CA LEU A 625 3.45 21.38 -67.44
C LEU A 625 4.51 22.49 -67.56
N PHE A 626 5.21 22.81 -66.46
CA PHE A 626 5.92 24.08 -66.34
C PHE A 626 7.41 23.97 -66.00
N GLU A 627 7.89 22.83 -65.50
CA GLU A 627 9.29 22.72 -65.09
C GLU A 627 10.19 22.34 -66.28
N ASP A 628 11.12 23.23 -66.60
CA ASP A 628 12.04 23.08 -67.73
C ASP A 628 12.84 21.76 -67.64
N GLY A 629 12.87 21.02 -68.75
CA GLY A 629 13.51 19.71 -68.82
C GLY A 629 12.65 18.53 -68.31
N PHE A 630 11.48 18.81 -67.75
CA PHE A 630 10.52 17.79 -67.30
C PHE A 630 9.17 17.86 -68.02
N ILE A 631 8.94 18.86 -68.87
CA ILE A 631 7.66 19.05 -69.59
C ILE A 631 7.23 17.78 -70.34
N ASN A 632 6.04 17.26 -70.00
CA ASN A 632 5.40 16.12 -70.62
C ASN A 632 3.86 16.24 -70.54
N SER A 633 3.24 16.69 -71.62
CA SER A 633 1.80 16.95 -71.66
C SER A 633 0.91 15.72 -71.45
N GLU A 634 1.38 14.52 -71.79
CA GLU A 634 0.60 13.29 -71.59
C GLU A 634 0.57 12.89 -70.11
N LEU A 635 1.74 12.94 -69.44
CA LEU A 635 1.84 12.68 -68.00
C LEU A 635 1.10 13.74 -67.18
N ALA A 636 1.20 15.02 -67.57
CA ALA A 636 0.43 16.09 -66.94
C ALA A 636 -1.08 15.80 -66.97
N LYS A 637 -1.63 15.48 -68.15
CA LYS A 637 -3.06 15.13 -68.30
C LYS A 637 -3.45 13.91 -67.47
N ALA A 638 -2.60 12.89 -67.41
CA ALA A 638 -2.86 11.70 -66.63
C ALA A 638 -2.97 12.00 -65.12
N HIS A 639 -2.09 12.85 -64.60
CA HIS A 639 -2.13 13.27 -63.20
C HIS A 639 -3.28 14.23 -62.88
N ILE A 640 -3.63 15.15 -63.78
CA ILE A 640 -4.84 15.99 -63.63
C ILE A 640 -6.08 15.10 -63.54
N ALA A 641 -6.25 14.14 -64.46
CA ALA A 641 -7.38 13.22 -64.44
C ALA A 641 -7.40 12.32 -63.19
N ALA A 642 -6.23 12.01 -62.60
CA ALA A 642 -6.15 11.28 -61.34
C ALA A 642 -6.59 12.14 -60.15
N ALA A 643 -6.15 13.40 -60.09
CA ALA A 643 -6.60 14.36 -59.08
C ALA A 643 -8.12 14.62 -59.16
N GLU A 644 -8.68 14.74 -60.37
CA GLU A 644 -10.14 14.87 -60.57
C GLU A 644 -10.90 13.64 -60.05
N ARG A 645 -10.41 12.42 -60.31
CA ARG A 645 -11.01 11.19 -59.78
C ARG A 645 -10.95 11.09 -58.26
N ALA A 646 -9.92 11.66 -57.65
CA ALA A 646 -9.77 11.78 -56.21
C ALA A 646 -10.62 12.92 -55.61
N GLY A 647 -11.35 13.69 -56.44
CA GLY A 647 -12.18 14.81 -55.99
C GLY A 647 -11.39 16.08 -55.63
N ILE A 648 -10.13 16.20 -56.08
CA ILE A 648 -9.31 17.39 -55.85
C ILE A 648 -9.66 18.48 -56.86
N GLU A 649 -9.75 19.72 -56.38
CA GLU A 649 -9.96 20.89 -57.22
C GLU A 649 -8.73 21.16 -58.10
N ILE A 650 -8.96 21.30 -59.41
CA ILE A 650 -7.88 21.51 -60.39
C ILE A 650 -7.51 23.00 -60.46
N PRO A 651 -6.23 23.36 -60.24
CA PRO A 651 -5.77 24.74 -60.33
C PRO A 651 -6.08 25.36 -61.70
N ALA A 652 -6.59 26.59 -61.70
CA ALA A 652 -6.97 27.31 -62.92
C ALA A 652 -5.81 27.46 -63.94
N GLU A 653 -4.57 27.49 -63.45
CA GLU A 653 -3.35 27.52 -64.26
C GLU A 653 -3.15 26.28 -65.14
N PHE A 654 -3.83 25.16 -64.86
CA PHE A 654 -3.73 23.94 -65.69
C PHE A 654 -4.71 23.93 -66.87
N LEU A 655 -5.59 24.92 -66.97
CA LEU A 655 -6.66 25.00 -67.99
C LEU A 655 -6.23 25.79 -69.25
N ILE A 656 -4.93 25.82 -69.56
CA ILE A 656 -4.34 26.62 -70.67
C ILE A 656 -4.28 25.83 -71.98
#